data_AF-A0A1M6TSZ1-F1
#
_entry.id   AF-A0A1M6TSZ1-F1
#
_cell.length_a   1.000
_cell.length_b   1.000
_cell.length_c   1.000
_cell.angle_alpha   90.00
_cell.angle_beta   90.00
_cell.angle_gamma   90.00
#
_symmetry.space_group_name_H-M   'P 1'
#
loop_
_entity.id
_entity.type
_entity.pdbx_description
1 polymer ?
#
loop_
_entity_poly.entity_id
_entity_poly.type
_entity_poly.pdbx_seq_one_letter_code
_entity_poly.pdbx_strand_id
1 'polypeptide(L)'
;MQILYNLAAILAVILIIPVFMIRSVREKGFVERIRQSLGFFPEHTLDKVAKKHCIWVHAASVGEIVATSPLIKEFHKEFPQTPILVSVVTTSGYEMANRIIKDADAIIYFPLDLPVLAGRVLRRIHPRVFLPVETELWPNFLKTARKLHIPVMMVNGRISDRSVKQYKYLNSLLTDMIGTVTKFAMQSDIDADYIMRLGAPPELVTVTGNTKFDQTYTDVSPAEKAEIIHQMGLSGAEGILLAGSTHRGEEDFVLKAFKAIREKHAKAKLVIAPRELLRTQEVIHLCKRAGFTVTTRTKQQEEGPQDADIVILDTIGELGKVYSVGDVVYVGGSLIPHGGHNILEPAAHGKAIIVGHYMFNFKDTHALFKKRDACITVNNEQELCQEAVKLFDDAEHRHRLESETLAIVGENKGASRKSAIILRNLLEEYESNPENRQRARSTQKIDNFQTYFIDLVHQKEVDGPLMHILTAILYVFSRIYALLVDIKLWGYRHGIFSRRQLDCFVISLGNVTVGGTGKTPTAQRLASDIRDMGYKVVILNRGYRAKWHGKIGIVSDGERLHMTAADAGDEAFMLAKHLPEVPVLIGADRSVTGQYAIENFGAEVAILDDGFQHWQLERDMDILLVDAVNVFGNGYMLPRGTLREPISHISRASVCLMTKVDQAAEGSREYIRETVHRFNESVQIVESIHKPRRFIPLADWYVDIAGDGIDVNQMRGRKIMAVSAIGNPASFEQTLSDLGVVILESLRYPDHHDYSMQEMADILHQAERMGAEAIVITEKDAVKIPMEVIHSGINIPVYVICVEVSFQQGKEEFSELLAQRLEKKLGSRPAK
;
A
#
# COMPACT_ATOMS: atom_id res chain seq x y z
N MET A 1 -15.28 16.71 10.21
CA MET A 1 -14.02 17.35 9.77
C MET A 1 -13.29 16.56 8.67
N GLN A 2 -13.07 15.24 8.79
CA GLN A 2 -12.38 14.45 7.74
C GLN A 2 -13.01 14.56 6.34
N ILE A 3 -14.34 14.48 6.23
CA ILE A 3 -15.03 14.58 4.92
C ILE A 3 -14.78 15.96 4.29
N LEU A 4 -14.84 17.03 5.09
CA LEU A 4 -14.56 18.40 4.63
C LEU A 4 -13.10 18.54 4.19
N TYR A 5 -12.16 17.98 4.95
CA TYR A 5 -10.75 17.92 4.54
C TYR A 5 -10.59 17.21 3.20
N ASN A 6 -11.22 16.04 3.02
CA ASN A 6 -11.14 15.27 1.78
C ASN A 6 -11.73 16.02 0.58
N LEU A 7 -12.90 16.64 0.76
CA LEU A 7 -13.52 17.47 -0.29
C LEU A 7 -12.64 18.66 -0.65
N ALA A 8 -12.10 19.36 0.36
CA ALA A 8 -11.19 20.48 0.15
C ALA A 8 -9.89 20.06 -0.53
N ALA A 9 -9.29 18.92 -0.15
CA ALA A 9 -8.07 18.39 -0.74
C ALA A 9 -8.29 17.98 -2.21
N ILE A 10 -9.39 17.29 -2.52
CA ILE A 10 -9.75 16.94 -3.89
C ILE A 10 -9.97 18.20 -4.73
N LEU A 11 -10.74 19.15 -4.22
CA LEU A 11 -10.99 20.42 -4.90
C LEU A 11 -9.69 21.21 -5.14
N ALA A 12 -8.81 21.29 -4.13
CA ALA A 12 -7.52 21.96 -4.24
C ALA A 12 -6.64 21.30 -5.32
N VAL A 13 -6.58 19.97 -5.38
CA VAL A 13 -5.85 19.27 -6.45
C VAL A 13 -6.43 19.63 -7.81
N ILE A 14 -7.75 19.58 -7.99
CA ILE A 14 -8.42 19.95 -9.26
C ILE A 14 -8.09 21.38 -9.67
N LEU A 15 -8.17 22.34 -8.75
CA LEU A 15 -7.89 23.75 -9.01
C LEU A 15 -6.41 24.03 -9.35
N ILE A 16 -5.50 23.19 -8.86
CA ILE A 16 -4.05 23.34 -9.07
C ILE A 16 -3.58 22.64 -10.37
N ILE A 17 -4.40 21.79 -11.00
CA ILE A 17 -4.07 21.11 -12.27
C ILE A 17 -3.53 22.07 -13.35
N PRO A 18 -4.10 23.25 -13.62
CA PRO A 18 -3.55 24.20 -14.60
C PRO A 18 -2.13 24.66 -14.25
N VAL A 19 -1.84 24.89 -12.97
CA VAL A 19 -0.51 25.24 -12.49
C VAL A 19 0.45 24.07 -12.66
N PHE A 20 0.00 22.84 -12.39
CA PHE A 20 0.80 21.63 -12.64
C PHE A 20 1.14 21.46 -14.12
N MET A 21 0.22 21.77 -15.04
CA MET A 21 0.48 21.73 -16.49
C MET A 21 1.53 22.76 -16.92
N ILE A 22 1.49 23.99 -16.36
CA ILE A 22 2.51 25.00 -16.66
C ILE A 22 3.88 24.57 -16.10
N ARG A 23 3.92 24.07 -14.86
CA ARG A 23 5.15 23.62 -14.21
C ARG A 23 5.74 22.37 -14.88
N SER A 24 4.92 21.46 -15.41
CA SER A 24 5.43 20.28 -16.13
C SER A 24 6.24 20.62 -17.38
N VAL A 25 6.00 21.79 -17.98
CA VAL A 25 6.76 22.27 -19.15
C VAL A 25 7.98 23.10 -18.73
N ARG A 26 7.89 23.85 -17.62
CA ARG A 26 8.95 24.79 -17.18
C ARG A 26 9.98 24.20 -16.22
N GLU A 27 9.62 23.18 -15.44
CA GLU A 27 10.46 22.65 -14.37
C GLU A 27 10.90 21.22 -14.66
N LYS A 28 12.23 21.02 -14.71
CA LYS A 28 12.83 19.70 -14.87
C LYS A 28 12.47 18.81 -13.66
N GLY A 29 12.07 17.57 -13.93
CA GLY A 29 11.71 16.58 -12.90
C GLY A 29 10.31 16.73 -12.29
N PHE A 30 9.54 17.77 -12.66
CA PHE A 30 8.20 18.00 -12.10
C PHE A 30 7.19 16.91 -12.50
N VAL A 31 7.26 16.41 -13.74
CA VAL A 31 6.37 15.33 -14.22
C VAL A 31 6.58 14.06 -13.39
N GLU A 32 7.83 13.70 -13.13
CA GLU A 32 8.19 12.52 -12.34
C GLU A 32 7.69 12.66 -10.90
N ARG A 33 7.83 13.85 -10.31
CA ARG A 33 7.25 14.17 -9.01
C ARG A 33 5.75 13.89 -8.97
N ILE A 34 4.97 14.42 -9.92
CA ILE A 34 3.52 14.22 -9.95
C ILE A 34 3.16 12.74 -10.17
N ARG A 35 3.87 12.06 -11.06
CA ARG A 35 3.67 10.63 -11.34
C ARG A 35 3.84 9.78 -10.08
N GLN A 36 4.95 9.95 -9.36
CA GLN A 36 5.19 9.27 -8.09
C GLN A 36 4.21 9.69 -6.99
N SER A 37 3.86 10.97 -6.90
CA SER A 37 2.87 11.48 -5.93
C SER A 37 1.47 10.88 -6.16
N LEU A 38 1.15 10.50 -7.40
CA LEU A 38 -0.06 9.76 -7.80
C LEU A 38 0.07 8.22 -7.62
N GLY A 39 1.18 7.76 -7.06
CA GLY A 39 1.44 6.34 -6.73
C GLY A 39 2.02 5.52 -7.88
N PHE A 40 2.45 6.17 -8.97
CA PHE A 40 3.13 5.53 -10.09
C PHE A 40 4.64 5.72 -9.95
N PHE A 41 5.32 4.66 -9.52
CA PHE A 41 6.78 4.67 -9.33
C PHE A 41 7.48 4.06 -10.55
N PRO A 42 8.72 4.49 -10.87
CA PRO A 42 9.54 3.83 -11.88
C PRO A 42 9.81 2.36 -11.51
N GLU A 43 10.10 1.57 -12.54
CA GLU A 43 10.44 0.15 -12.39
C GLU A 43 11.63 -0.01 -11.43
N HIS A 44 11.59 -1.05 -10.60
CA HIS A 44 12.59 -1.37 -9.56
C HIS A 44 12.78 -0.36 -8.41
N THR A 45 12.15 0.82 -8.43
CA THR A 45 12.36 1.87 -7.40
C THR A 45 11.98 1.39 -5.99
N LEU A 46 10.97 0.53 -5.89
CA LEU A 46 10.45 0.03 -4.61
C LEU A 46 10.93 -1.37 -4.25
N ASP A 47 11.71 -2.05 -5.11
CA ASP A 47 12.02 -3.48 -4.94
C ASP A 47 12.77 -3.78 -3.65
N LYS A 48 13.58 -2.83 -3.17
CA LYS A 48 14.34 -2.95 -1.93
C LYS A 48 13.53 -2.69 -0.66
N VAL A 49 12.36 -2.04 -0.77
CA VAL A 49 11.61 -1.53 0.39
C VAL A 49 10.18 -2.04 0.47
N ALA A 50 9.54 -2.37 -0.65
CA ALA A 50 8.14 -2.80 -0.66
C ALA A 50 7.96 -4.15 0.03
N LYS A 51 7.09 -4.16 1.06
CA LYS A 51 6.80 -5.33 1.91
C LYS A 51 8.05 -5.94 2.57
N LYS A 52 9.11 -5.16 2.71
CA LYS A 52 10.38 -5.57 3.34
C LYS A 52 10.57 -4.95 4.73
N HIS A 53 9.46 -4.56 5.37
CA HIS A 53 9.45 -3.98 6.71
C HIS A 53 10.45 -2.81 6.86
N CYS A 54 10.50 -1.91 5.88
CA CYS A 54 11.44 -0.81 5.89
C CYS A 54 11.14 0.23 6.99
N ILE A 55 12.15 0.99 7.40
CA ILE A 55 11.98 2.24 8.14
C ILE A 55 11.68 3.33 7.13
N TRP A 56 10.47 3.91 7.18
CA TRP A 56 10.08 4.97 6.26
C TRP A 56 10.18 6.34 6.93
N VAL A 57 11.15 7.15 6.50
CA VAL A 57 11.34 8.54 6.94
C VAL A 57 10.81 9.53 5.91
N HIS A 58 10.02 10.51 6.34
CA HIS A 58 9.46 11.53 5.46
C HIS A 58 9.94 12.94 5.83
N ALA A 59 10.56 13.62 4.85
CA ALA A 59 11.03 14.99 4.94
C ALA A 59 10.62 15.78 3.68
N ALA A 60 9.73 16.75 3.80
CA ALA A 60 9.11 17.44 2.67
C ALA A 60 10.05 18.38 1.91
N SER A 61 10.95 19.05 2.63
CA SER A 61 11.79 20.14 2.12
C SER A 61 13.30 19.85 2.16
N VAL A 62 14.09 20.71 1.51
CA VAL A 62 15.57 20.65 1.57
C VAL A 62 16.07 20.76 3.02
N GLY A 63 15.47 21.66 3.82
CA GLY A 63 15.87 21.88 5.20
C GLY A 63 15.63 20.67 6.10
N GLU A 64 14.52 19.95 5.89
CA GLU A 64 14.22 18.70 6.60
C GLU A 64 15.09 17.55 6.11
N ILE A 65 15.44 17.49 4.82
CA ILE A 65 16.37 16.47 4.32
C ILE A 65 17.75 16.61 4.95
N VAL A 66 18.23 17.84 5.15
CA VAL A 66 19.48 18.09 5.88
C VAL A 66 19.39 17.59 7.32
N ALA A 67 18.26 17.84 8.01
CA ALA A 67 18.02 17.34 9.36
C ALA A 67 17.86 15.81 9.43
N THR A 68 17.41 15.20 8.33
CA THR A 68 17.15 13.75 8.22
C THR A 68 18.43 12.96 7.97
N SER A 69 19.39 13.49 7.22
CA SER A 69 20.64 12.81 6.90
C SER A 69 21.35 12.15 8.10
N PRO A 70 21.58 12.82 9.25
CA PRO A 70 22.20 12.19 10.42
C PRO A 70 21.30 11.14 11.10
N LEU A 71 19.98 11.30 11.06
CA LEU A 71 19.03 10.27 11.55
C LEU A 71 19.17 8.98 10.75
N ILE A 72 19.21 9.08 9.42
CA ILE A 72 19.35 7.90 8.54
C ILE A 72 20.65 7.14 8.84
N LYS A 73 21.77 7.85 9.09
CA LYS A 73 23.03 7.23 9.48
C LYS A 73 22.93 6.45 10.78
N GLU A 74 22.32 7.04 11.81
CA GLU A 74 22.15 6.36 13.10
C GLU A 74 21.14 5.21 13.02
N PHE A 75 20.07 5.34 12.22
CA PHE A 75 19.12 4.25 11.97
C PHE A 75 19.78 3.10 11.21
N HIS A 76 20.62 3.38 10.21
CA HIS A 76 21.34 2.33 9.49
C HIS A 76 22.32 1.58 10.41
N LYS A 77 22.99 2.29 11.33
CA LYS A 77 23.86 1.66 12.35
C LYS A 77 23.09 0.80 13.34
N GLU A 78 21.94 1.27 13.83
CA GLU A 78 21.11 0.52 14.79
C GLU A 78 20.34 -0.64 14.13
N PHE A 79 19.95 -0.50 12.87
CA PHE A 79 19.14 -1.46 12.13
C PHE A 79 19.79 -1.89 10.80
N PRO A 80 20.98 -2.52 10.82
CA PRO A 80 21.77 -2.80 9.61
C PRO A 80 21.08 -3.73 8.60
N GLN A 81 20.09 -4.51 9.03
CA GLN A 81 19.33 -5.44 8.20
C GLN A 81 17.96 -4.89 7.76
N THR A 82 17.58 -3.69 8.20
CA THR A 82 16.27 -3.11 7.89
C THR A 82 16.41 -2.08 6.77
N PRO A 83 15.74 -2.26 5.61
CA PRO A 83 15.84 -1.27 4.54
C PRO A 83 15.30 0.09 4.97
N ILE A 84 15.87 1.16 4.41
CA ILE A 84 15.44 2.54 4.73
C ILE A 84 14.85 3.20 3.47
N LEU A 85 13.62 3.70 3.61
CA LEU A 85 12.93 4.49 2.60
C LEU A 85 12.87 5.96 3.03
N VAL A 86 13.29 6.86 2.14
CA VAL A 86 13.12 8.31 2.33
C VAL A 86 12.11 8.86 1.33
N SER A 87 11.16 9.67 1.80
CA SER A 87 10.22 10.38 0.92
C SER A 87 10.26 11.88 1.06
N VAL A 88 10.11 12.58 -0.07
CA VAL A 88 10.18 14.05 -0.19
C VAL A 88 9.01 14.65 -0.94
N VAL A 89 8.74 15.94 -0.76
CA VAL A 89 7.69 16.64 -1.54
C VAL A 89 8.29 17.49 -2.64
N THR A 90 9.38 18.22 -2.37
CA THR A 90 9.97 19.19 -3.30
C THR A 90 11.02 18.55 -4.22
N THR A 91 11.13 19.05 -5.46
CA THR A 91 12.15 18.60 -6.44
C THR A 91 13.57 18.86 -5.94
N SER A 92 13.83 20.05 -5.38
CA SER A 92 15.11 20.38 -4.76
C SER A 92 15.43 19.50 -3.56
N GLY A 93 14.40 19.13 -2.77
CA GLY A 93 14.55 18.16 -1.68
C GLY A 93 14.93 16.77 -2.18
N TYR A 94 14.34 16.32 -3.29
CA TYR A 94 14.66 15.03 -3.93
C TYR A 94 16.10 14.98 -4.45
N GLU A 95 16.55 16.03 -5.13
CA GLU A 95 17.94 16.15 -5.60
C GLU A 95 18.92 16.16 -4.41
N MET A 96 18.59 16.92 -3.36
CA MET A 96 19.40 16.97 -2.14
C MET A 96 19.47 15.61 -1.45
N ALA A 97 18.34 14.89 -1.34
CA ALA A 97 18.27 13.58 -0.71
C ALA A 97 19.19 12.58 -1.43
N ASN A 98 19.09 12.49 -2.76
CA ASN A 98 19.96 11.63 -3.58
C ASN A 98 21.45 12.01 -3.47
N ARG A 99 21.76 13.28 -3.19
CA ARG A 99 23.13 13.75 -3.00
C ARG A 99 23.70 13.37 -1.64
N ILE A 100 22.97 13.58 -0.55
CA ILE A 100 23.53 13.52 0.82
C ILE A 100 23.13 12.27 1.62
N ILE A 101 22.06 11.56 1.24
CA ILE A 101 21.59 10.36 1.93
C ILE A 101 21.99 9.14 1.11
N LYS A 102 23.18 8.61 1.37
CA LYS A 102 23.71 7.43 0.67
C LYS A 102 23.26 6.10 1.27
N ASP A 103 22.87 6.12 2.54
CA ASP A 103 22.49 4.94 3.31
C ASP A 103 20.99 4.60 3.19
N ALA A 104 20.25 5.25 2.28
CA ALA A 104 18.85 4.93 1.98
C ALA A 104 18.75 3.94 0.80
N ASP A 105 17.93 2.90 0.94
CA ASP A 105 17.70 1.90 -0.09
C ASP A 105 16.81 2.39 -1.23
N ALA A 106 15.93 3.34 -0.94
CA ALA A 106 15.08 4.01 -1.92
C ALA A 106 14.75 5.44 -1.49
N ILE A 107 14.62 6.31 -2.49
CA ILE A 107 14.18 7.71 -2.33
C ILE A 107 13.02 7.95 -3.29
N ILE A 108 11.88 8.42 -2.78
CA ILE A 108 10.67 8.64 -3.58
C ILE A 108 10.04 10.02 -3.32
N TYR A 109 9.14 10.44 -4.19
CA TYR A 109 8.20 11.51 -3.83
C TYR A 109 7.06 10.98 -2.95
N PHE A 110 6.67 11.75 -1.94
CA PHE A 110 5.59 11.41 -1.02
C PHE A 110 4.23 11.43 -1.75
N PRO A 111 3.31 10.49 -1.47
CA PRO A 111 1.99 10.47 -2.11
C PRO A 111 1.17 11.71 -1.72
N LEU A 112 0.26 12.13 -2.61
CA LEU A 112 -0.76 13.12 -2.23
C LEU A 112 -1.67 12.52 -1.15
N ASP A 113 -2.00 13.31 -0.13
CA ASP A 113 -2.83 12.90 1.01
C ASP A 113 -4.33 12.82 0.66
N LEU A 114 -4.65 12.06 -0.39
CA LEU A 114 -6.01 11.74 -0.80
C LEU A 114 -6.43 10.39 -0.20
N PRO A 115 -7.73 10.19 0.14
CA PRO A 115 -8.20 9.05 0.93
C PRO A 115 -7.78 7.66 0.44
N VAL A 116 -7.72 7.48 -0.89
CA VAL A 116 -7.36 6.18 -1.51
C VAL A 116 -5.87 6.13 -1.85
N LEU A 117 -5.28 7.26 -2.20
CA LEU A 117 -3.95 7.33 -2.80
C LEU A 117 -2.85 7.13 -1.76
N ALA A 118 -2.90 7.90 -0.67
CA ALA A 118 -1.99 7.74 0.47
C ALA A 118 -2.05 6.30 1.00
N GLY A 119 -3.26 5.78 1.17
CA GLY A 119 -3.47 4.40 1.63
C GLY A 119 -2.97 3.34 0.65
N ARG A 120 -3.08 3.56 -0.67
CA ARG A 120 -2.55 2.63 -1.68
C ARG A 120 -1.03 2.54 -1.61
N VAL A 121 -0.35 3.68 -1.56
CA VAL A 121 1.11 3.73 -1.47
C VAL A 121 1.59 3.14 -0.16
N LEU A 122 0.92 3.48 0.96
CA LEU A 122 1.25 2.93 2.27
C LEU A 122 1.06 1.41 2.35
N ARG A 123 -0.02 0.85 1.76
CA ARG A 123 -0.22 -0.61 1.67
C ARG A 123 0.81 -1.29 0.75
N ARG A 124 1.23 -0.63 -0.32
CA ARG A 124 2.24 -1.18 -1.26
C ARG A 124 3.61 -1.29 -0.60
N ILE A 125 4.00 -0.30 0.20
CA ILE A 125 5.28 -0.28 0.89
C ILE A 125 5.22 -1.11 2.18
N HIS A 126 4.15 -0.97 2.96
CA HIS A 126 3.93 -1.63 4.25
C HIS A 126 5.16 -1.53 5.18
N PRO A 127 5.57 -0.31 5.58
CA PRO A 127 6.75 -0.09 6.40
C PRO A 127 6.59 -0.67 7.81
N ARG A 128 7.72 -0.98 8.46
CA ARG A 128 7.77 -1.36 9.88
C ARG A 128 7.39 -0.21 10.81
N VAL A 129 7.72 1.02 10.39
CA VAL A 129 7.47 2.26 11.13
C VAL A 129 7.49 3.44 10.17
N PHE A 130 6.66 4.44 10.44
CA PHE A 130 6.64 5.70 9.71
C PHE A 130 7.14 6.86 10.58
N LEU A 131 8.09 7.63 10.05
CA LEU A 131 8.81 8.68 10.76
C LEU A 131 8.64 10.03 10.04
N PRO A 132 7.58 10.80 10.33
CA PRO A 132 7.46 12.16 9.83
C PRO A 132 8.48 13.07 10.52
N VAL A 133 9.21 13.84 9.73
CA VAL A 133 10.20 14.82 10.20
C VAL A 133 9.52 16.17 10.41
N GLU A 134 9.87 16.85 11.50
CA GLU A 134 9.24 18.13 11.90
C GLU A 134 7.71 17.99 12.06
N THR A 135 6.87 18.73 11.31
CA THR A 135 5.39 18.73 11.46
C THR A 135 4.67 18.27 10.19
N GLU A 136 5.14 17.18 9.59
CA GLU A 136 4.52 16.55 8.41
C GLU A 136 3.39 15.57 8.81
N LEU A 137 2.32 16.12 9.41
CA LEU A 137 1.14 15.37 9.84
C LEU A 137 0.05 15.36 8.74
N TRP A 138 -0.14 14.20 8.12
CA TRP A 138 -1.03 13.99 6.97
C TRP A 138 -2.28 13.17 7.38
N PRO A 139 -3.49 13.76 7.43
CA PRO A 139 -4.66 13.09 8.00
C PRO A 139 -5.02 11.73 7.38
N ASN A 140 -5.08 11.63 6.04
CA ASN A 140 -5.48 10.36 5.40
C ASN A 140 -4.38 9.30 5.52
N PHE A 141 -3.11 9.72 5.40
CA PHE A 141 -1.95 8.86 5.56
C PHE A 141 -1.85 8.30 6.98
N LEU A 142 -1.91 9.15 8.01
CA LEU A 142 -1.86 8.75 9.42
C LEU A 142 -3.04 7.87 9.79
N LYS A 143 -4.26 8.24 9.36
CA LYS A 143 -5.43 7.39 9.56
C LYS A 143 -5.24 6.00 8.94
N THR A 144 -4.61 5.92 7.78
CA THR A 144 -4.31 4.62 7.15
C THR A 144 -3.18 3.88 7.87
N ALA A 145 -2.15 4.58 8.37
CA ALA A 145 -1.10 3.99 9.19
C ALA A 145 -1.68 3.35 10.47
N ARG A 146 -2.59 4.05 11.16
CA ARG A 146 -3.32 3.51 12.32
C ARG A 146 -4.11 2.25 11.95
N LYS A 147 -4.85 2.28 10.83
CA LYS A 147 -5.64 1.13 10.35
C LYS A 147 -4.77 -0.08 9.99
N LEU A 148 -3.56 0.16 9.49
CA LEU A 148 -2.59 -0.88 9.14
C LEU A 148 -1.71 -1.29 10.32
N HIS A 149 -1.95 -0.74 11.51
CA HIS A 149 -1.12 -0.97 12.70
C HIS A 149 0.37 -0.70 12.45
N ILE A 150 0.66 0.39 11.75
CA ILE A 150 2.02 0.88 11.54
C ILE A 150 2.30 1.91 12.64
N PRO A 151 3.29 1.70 13.52
CA PRO A 151 3.66 2.68 14.53
C PRO A 151 4.20 3.95 13.85
N VAL A 152 3.86 5.11 14.41
CA VAL A 152 4.28 6.41 13.91
C VAL A 152 5.08 7.13 14.99
N MET A 153 6.29 7.55 14.67
CA MET A 153 7.13 8.36 15.56
C MET A 153 7.55 9.65 14.87
N MET A 154 7.09 10.79 15.38
CA MET A 154 7.56 12.08 14.91
C MET A 154 9.02 12.28 15.34
N VAL A 155 9.88 12.63 14.39
CA VAL A 155 11.33 12.84 14.63
C VAL A 155 11.72 14.28 14.34
N ASN A 156 12.65 14.82 15.12
CA ASN A 156 13.07 16.21 15.02
C ASN A 156 11.86 17.18 15.02
N GLY A 157 10.83 16.87 15.82
CA GLY A 157 9.54 17.52 15.84
C GLY A 157 9.63 19.00 16.22
N ARG A 158 8.89 19.85 15.49
CA ARG A 158 8.95 21.30 15.66
C ARG A 158 7.63 21.97 15.36
N ILE A 159 7.07 22.69 16.32
CA ILE A 159 5.76 23.36 16.17
C ILE A 159 5.88 24.84 16.52
N SER A 160 5.30 25.70 15.69
CA SER A 160 5.26 27.14 15.97
C SER A 160 3.99 27.54 16.73
N ASP A 161 4.05 28.61 17.53
CA ASP A 161 2.87 29.20 18.21
C ASP A 161 1.75 29.57 17.21
N ARG A 162 2.14 30.02 16.01
CA ARG A 162 1.17 30.28 14.92
C ARG A 162 0.44 29.01 14.52
N SER A 163 1.17 27.90 14.35
CA SER A 163 0.60 26.59 14.04
C SER A 163 -0.35 26.17 15.15
N VAL A 164 0.03 26.32 16.43
CA VAL A 164 -0.84 25.97 17.57
C VAL A 164 -2.18 26.70 17.49
N LYS A 165 -2.15 28.02 17.22
CA LYS A 165 -3.38 28.83 17.09
C LYS A 165 -4.26 28.41 15.91
N GLN A 166 -3.68 27.99 14.80
CA GLN A 166 -4.42 27.54 13.62
C GLN A 166 -4.99 26.13 13.80
N TYR A 167 -4.23 25.21 14.39
CA TYR A 167 -4.65 23.83 14.62
C TYR A 167 -5.80 23.69 15.63
N LYS A 168 -5.97 24.66 16.54
CA LYS A 168 -7.13 24.72 17.46
C LYS A 168 -8.49 24.70 16.76
N TYR A 169 -8.59 25.15 15.50
CA TYR A 169 -9.85 25.14 14.76
C TYR A 169 -10.14 23.79 14.08
N LEU A 170 -9.18 22.86 14.07
CA LEU A 170 -9.28 21.57 13.39
C LEU A 170 -9.71 20.42 14.31
N ASN A 171 -9.90 20.67 15.62
CA ASN A 171 -10.43 19.77 16.67
C ASN A 171 -10.31 18.27 16.35
N SER A 172 -11.41 17.61 15.96
CA SER A 172 -11.45 16.16 15.73
C SER A 172 -10.41 15.64 14.73
N LEU A 173 -10.03 16.43 13.71
CA LEU A 173 -8.98 16.04 12.76
C LEU A 173 -7.60 16.04 13.42
N LEU A 174 -7.33 17.06 14.25
CA LEU A 174 -6.09 17.18 15.00
C LEU A 174 -5.98 16.07 16.05
N THR A 175 -7.05 15.81 16.82
CA THR A 175 -7.08 14.73 17.81
C THR A 175 -6.81 13.37 17.15
N ASP A 176 -7.39 13.11 15.98
CA ASP A 176 -7.12 11.91 15.22
C ASP A 176 -5.66 11.82 14.73
N MET A 177 -5.08 12.91 14.23
CA MET A 177 -3.67 12.90 13.81
C MET A 177 -2.72 12.68 14.99
N ILE A 178 -2.87 13.46 16.06
CA ILE A 178 -2.04 13.38 17.26
C ILE A 178 -2.16 12.00 17.93
N GLY A 179 -3.37 11.48 18.09
CA GLY A 179 -3.59 10.15 18.67
C GLY A 179 -3.08 8.99 17.80
N THR A 180 -2.59 9.23 16.58
CA THR A 180 -1.94 8.20 15.74
C THR A 180 -0.46 8.09 16.06
N VAL A 181 0.16 9.19 16.50
CA VAL A 181 1.59 9.25 16.75
C VAL A 181 1.86 8.59 18.11
N THR A 182 2.65 7.52 18.07
CA THR A 182 3.02 6.70 19.23
C THR A 182 4.17 7.29 20.03
N LYS A 183 5.02 8.13 19.41
CA LYS A 183 6.10 8.83 20.11
C LYS A 183 6.44 10.16 19.42
N PHE A 184 6.74 11.18 20.21
CA PHE A 184 7.12 12.51 19.74
C PHE A 184 8.53 12.85 20.22
N ALA A 185 9.51 12.79 19.31
CA ALA A 185 10.88 13.25 19.55
C ALA A 185 11.02 14.72 19.12
N MET A 186 11.03 15.63 20.08
CA MET A 186 10.93 17.09 19.87
C MET A 186 12.29 17.78 19.92
N GLN A 187 12.42 18.89 19.18
CA GLN A 187 13.66 19.67 19.11
C GLN A 187 13.99 20.41 20.42
N SER A 188 12.99 20.96 21.10
CA SER A 188 13.17 21.77 22.31
C SER A 188 12.00 21.59 23.29
N ASP A 189 12.18 22.06 24.53
CA ASP A 189 11.11 22.08 25.54
C ASP A 189 9.91 22.93 25.10
N ILE A 190 10.15 23.99 24.31
CA ILE A 190 9.09 24.84 23.78
C ILE A 190 8.26 24.06 22.76
N ASP A 191 8.91 23.31 21.87
CA ASP A 191 8.20 22.47 20.90
C ASP A 191 7.41 21.34 21.60
N ALA A 192 7.98 20.77 22.67
CA ALA A 192 7.31 19.79 23.51
C ALA A 192 6.05 20.38 24.19
N ASP A 193 6.14 21.57 24.77
CA ASP A 193 4.98 22.27 25.33
C ASP A 193 3.91 22.54 24.27
N TYR A 194 4.30 22.95 23.06
CA TYR A 194 3.34 23.19 21.99
C TYR A 194 2.62 21.93 21.50
N ILE A 195 3.31 20.80 21.34
CA ILE A 195 2.63 19.55 20.93
C ILE A 195 1.73 19.02 22.06
N MET A 196 2.13 19.16 23.33
CA MET A 196 1.28 18.80 24.48
C MET A 196 0.01 19.64 24.53
N ARG A 197 0.10 20.96 24.29
CA ARG A 197 -1.06 21.85 24.18
C ARG A 197 -1.99 21.51 23.01
N LEU A 198 -1.49 20.83 21.99
CA LEU A 198 -2.27 20.32 20.86
C LEU A 198 -2.91 18.95 21.14
N GLY A 199 -2.65 18.36 22.30
CA GLY A 199 -3.28 17.13 22.78
C GLY A 199 -2.38 15.90 22.80
N ALA A 200 -1.06 16.04 22.61
CA ALA A 200 -0.14 14.92 22.76
C ALA A 200 0.02 14.52 24.25
N PRO A 201 -0.09 13.23 24.61
CA PRO A 201 0.12 12.79 25.98
C PRO A 201 1.57 13.01 26.43
N PRO A 202 1.82 13.60 27.62
CA PRO A 202 3.18 13.91 28.09
C PRO A 202 4.15 12.73 28.09
N GLU A 203 3.68 11.52 28.40
CA GLU A 203 4.45 10.28 28.44
C GLU A 203 4.98 9.83 27.06
N LEU A 204 4.34 10.30 25.98
CA LEU A 204 4.76 10.02 24.60
C LEU A 204 5.71 11.08 24.06
N VAL A 205 5.92 12.19 24.78
CA VAL A 205 6.76 13.31 24.35
C VAL A 205 8.15 13.20 24.98
N THR A 206 9.19 13.40 24.18
CA THR A 206 10.58 13.39 24.64
C THR A 206 11.38 14.43 23.87
N VAL A 207 12.13 15.29 24.57
CA VAL A 207 13.02 16.26 23.92
C VAL A 207 14.33 15.56 23.57
N THR A 208 14.58 15.42 22.27
CA THR A 208 15.82 14.81 21.75
C THR A 208 16.89 15.82 21.42
N GLY A 209 16.49 17.06 21.10
CA GLY A 209 17.37 18.07 20.50
C GLY A 209 17.17 18.17 18.98
N ASN A 210 17.90 19.09 18.35
CA ASN A 210 17.80 19.36 16.93
C ASN A 210 18.85 18.58 16.14
N THR A 211 18.40 17.73 15.22
CA THR A 211 19.29 16.82 14.48
C THR A 211 20.21 17.53 13.49
N LYS A 212 19.95 18.80 13.15
CA LYS A 212 20.84 19.60 12.29
C LYS A 212 22.23 19.76 12.91
N PHE A 213 22.36 19.72 14.24
CA PHE A 213 23.66 19.78 14.94
C PHE A 213 24.45 18.46 14.89
N ASP A 214 23.78 17.34 14.57
CA ASP A 214 24.39 16.01 14.46
C ASP A 214 24.88 15.67 13.06
N GLN A 215 24.65 16.57 12.11
CA GLN A 215 25.25 16.45 10.81
C GLN A 215 26.75 16.24 11.04
N THR A 216 27.30 15.14 10.51
CA THR A 216 28.75 14.95 10.47
C THR A 216 29.30 16.03 9.53
N TYR A 217 29.50 17.21 10.09
CA TYR A 217 30.46 18.18 9.59
C TYR A 217 31.77 17.43 9.58
N THR A 218 32.43 17.39 8.42
CA THR A 218 33.61 16.58 8.21
C THR A 218 34.64 16.91 9.28
N ASP A 219 34.83 16.03 10.25
CA ASP A 219 35.87 16.21 11.26
C ASP A 219 37.21 16.26 10.54
N VAL A 220 37.90 17.40 10.63
CA VAL A 220 39.20 17.61 10.02
C VAL A 220 40.25 17.44 11.10
N SER A 221 41.05 16.38 10.99
CA SER A 221 42.18 16.17 11.92
C SER A 221 43.20 17.31 11.80
N PRO A 222 44.02 17.59 12.85
CA PRO A 222 45.08 18.59 12.74
C PRO A 222 46.04 18.36 11.56
N ALA A 223 46.32 17.09 11.21
CA ALA A 223 47.15 16.73 10.06
C ALA A 223 46.44 17.04 8.73
N GLU A 224 45.15 16.71 8.61
CA GLU A 224 44.37 17.05 7.41
C GLU A 224 44.20 18.57 7.26
N LYS A 225 44.02 19.31 8.36
CA LYS A 225 43.99 20.78 8.34
C LYS A 225 45.31 21.36 7.80
N ALA A 226 46.45 20.87 8.30
CA ALA A 226 47.76 21.29 7.83
C ALA A 226 47.97 20.98 6.34
N GLU A 227 47.48 19.81 5.89
CA GLU A 227 47.53 19.42 4.48
C GLU A 227 46.66 20.34 3.61
N ILE A 228 45.43 20.68 4.02
CA ILE A 228 44.57 21.63 3.30
C ILE A 228 45.26 22.99 3.17
N ILE A 229 45.87 23.50 4.27
CA ILE A 229 46.62 24.76 4.27
C ILE A 229 47.79 24.71 3.29
N HIS A 230 48.54 23.61 3.28
CA HIS A 230 49.66 23.41 2.35
C HIS A 230 49.18 23.34 0.90
N GLN A 231 48.21 22.48 0.60
CA GLN A 231 47.69 22.27 -0.76
C GLN A 231 46.99 23.49 -1.36
N MET A 232 46.48 24.40 -0.53
CA MET A 232 45.83 25.63 -1.00
C MET A 232 46.80 26.81 -1.08
N GLY A 233 48.10 26.62 -0.81
CA GLY A 233 49.08 27.72 -0.80
C GLY A 233 48.86 28.74 0.31
N LEU A 234 48.24 28.32 1.42
CA LEU A 234 47.91 29.17 2.57
C LEU A 234 48.96 29.11 3.69
N SER A 235 50.08 28.43 3.44
CA SER A 235 51.14 28.24 4.43
C SER A 235 51.81 29.57 4.80
N GLY A 236 51.98 29.83 6.10
CA GLY A 236 52.63 31.05 6.60
C GLY A 236 51.76 32.32 6.55
N ALA A 237 50.45 32.18 6.34
CA ALA A 237 49.51 33.30 6.41
C ALA A 237 49.45 33.89 7.84
N GLU A 238 49.33 35.22 7.95
CA GLU A 238 49.07 35.95 9.21
C GLU A 238 47.59 35.87 9.66
N GLY A 239 46.79 35.10 8.94
CA GLY A 239 45.38 34.85 9.19
C GLY A 239 44.62 34.63 7.87
N ILE A 240 43.54 33.86 7.93
CA ILE A 240 42.75 33.45 6.77
C ILE A 240 41.32 33.95 6.96
N LEU A 241 40.90 34.90 6.11
CA LEU A 241 39.49 35.25 5.96
C LEU A 241 38.87 34.25 4.98
N LEU A 242 37.77 33.60 5.35
CA LEU A 242 37.06 32.67 4.49
C LEU A 242 35.64 33.16 4.26
N ALA A 243 35.31 33.50 3.02
CA ALA A 243 33.97 33.89 2.60
C ALA A 243 33.27 32.71 1.91
N GLY A 244 32.38 32.05 2.65
CA GLY A 244 31.71 30.83 2.21
C GLY A 244 30.31 31.09 1.65
N SER A 245 29.99 30.43 0.52
CA SER A 245 28.69 30.53 -0.16
C SER A 245 28.30 31.96 -0.56
N THR A 246 29.25 32.74 -1.10
CA THR A 246 29.00 34.12 -1.53
C THR A 246 28.09 34.20 -2.75
N HIS A 247 27.32 35.29 -2.84
CA HIS A 247 26.47 35.62 -3.98
C HIS A 247 26.85 36.95 -4.62
N ARG A 248 26.32 37.18 -5.82
CA ARG A 248 26.59 38.40 -6.60
C ARG A 248 26.29 39.64 -5.77
N GLY A 249 27.30 40.50 -5.68
CA GLY A 249 27.26 41.76 -4.91
C GLY A 249 27.92 41.66 -3.53
N GLU A 250 28.03 40.46 -2.95
CA GLU A 250 28.73 40.28 -1.67
C GLU A 250 30.24 40.18 -1.86
N GLU A 251 30.71 39.67 -3.01
CA GLU A 251 32.14 39.52 -3.26
C GLU A 251 32.89 40.86 -3.23
N ASP A 252 32.28 41.95 -3.71
CA ASP A 252 32.86 43.30 -3.60
C ASP A 252 32.98 43.75 -2.13
N PHE A 253 32.02 43.42 -1.26
CA PHE A 253 32.08 43.76 0.17
C PHE A 253 33.18 42.96 0.88
N VAL A 254 33.27 41.67 0.59
CA VAL A 254 34.32 40.77 1.11
C VAL A 254 35.71 41.26 0.68
N LEU A 255 35.89 41.65 -0.59
CA LEU A 255 37.17 42.16 -1.10
C LEU A 255 37.59 43.46 -0.41
N LYS A 256 36.66 44.35 -0.09
CA LYS A 256 36.96 45.57 0.66
C LYS A 256 37.33 45.29 2.11
N ALA A 257 36.63 44.37 2.77
CA ALA A 257 36.99 43.92 4.11
C ALA A 257 38.38 43.28 4.13
N PHE A 258 38.68 42.43 3.14
CA PHE A 258 40.00 41.83 2.99
C PHE A 258 41.10 42.86 2.74
N LYS A 259 40.84 43.89 1.93
CA LYS A 259 41.77 45.00 1.72
C LYS A 259 42.07 45.74 3.03
N ALA A 260 41.05 46.03 3.84
CA ALA A 260 41.22 46.67 5.14
C ALA A 260 42.04 45.80 6.12
N ILE A 261 41.86 44.47 6.10
CA ILE A 261 42.69 43.53 6.86
C ILE A 261 44.15 43.59 6.40
N ARG A 262 44.37 43.57 5.08
CA ARG A 262 45.71 43.60 4.46
C ARG A 262 46.52 44.87 4.72
N GLU A 263 45.86 45.97 5.08
CA GLU A 263 46.55 47.21 5.50
C GLU A 263 47.29 47.04 6.84
N LYS A 264 46.85 46.12 7.70
CA LYS A 264 47.47 45.81 9.00
C LYS A 264 48.18 44.46 9.03
N HIS A 265 47.64 43.47 8.33
CA HIS A 265 48.12 42.08 8.28
C HIS A 265 48.57 41.76 6.86
N ALA A 266 49.78 42.17 6.51
CA ALA A 266 50.28 42.16 5.13
C ALA A 266 50.34 40.76 4.51
N LYS A 267 50.39 39.69 5.31
CA LYS A 267 50.36 38.30 4.82
C LYS A 267 49.02 37.59 5.04
N ALA A 268 47.94 38.32 5.35
CA ALA A 268 46.61 37.73 5.39
C ALA A 268 46.22 37.16 4.02
N LYS A 269 45.45 36.07 4.05
CA LYS A 269 44.94 35.38 2.85
C LYS A 269 43.42 35.35 2.84
N LEU A 270 42.83 35.28 1.66
CA LEU A 270 41.38 35.18 1.48
C LEU A 270 41.02 33.91 0.70
N VAL A 271 40.05 33.15 1.21
CA VAL A 271 39.39 32.08 0.48
C VAL A 271 37.96 32.50 0.16
N ILE A 272 37.59 32.50 -1.12
CA ILE A 272 36.21 32.76 -1.54
C ILE A 272 35.61 31.48 -2.11
N ALA A 273 34.46 31.05 -1.60
CA ALA A 273 33.69 29.95 -2.14
C ALA A 273 32.34 30.48 -2.70
N PRO A 274 32.27 30.78 -4.01
CA PRO A 274 31.04 31.25 -4.64
C PRO A 274 29.94 30.19 -4.57
N ARG A 275 28.70 30.60 -4.33
CA ARG A 275 27.56 29.68 -4.32
C ARG A 275 27.30 29.06 -5.69
N GLU A 276 27.57 29.80 -6.76
CA GLU A 276 27.41 29.37 -8.15
C GLU A 276 28.79 29.28 -8.83
N LEU A 277 29.28 28.06 -9.08
CA LEU A 277 30.60 27.84 -9.68
C LEU A 277 30.75 28.37 -11.11
N LEU A 278 29.65 28.54 -11.84
CA LEU A 278 29.66 29.17 -13.17
C LEU A 278 30.18 30.62 -13.12
N ARG A 279 30.17 31.25 -11.93
CA ARG A 279 30.65 32.62 -11.72
C ARG A 279 32.14 32.70 -11.35
N THR A 280 32.87 31.58 -11.29
CA THR A 280 34.29 31.59 -10.90
C THR A 280 35.12 32.62 -11.70
N GLN A 281 34.93 32.71 -13.02
CA GLN A 281 35.66 33.68 -13.85
C GLN A 281 35.29 35.15 -13.55
N GLU A 282 34.01 35.42 -13.26
CA GLU A 282 33.54 36.74 -12.82
C GLU A 282 34.23 37.13 -11.51
N VAL A 283 34.25 36.23 -10.53
CA VAL A 283 34.87 36.46 -9.22
C VAL A 283 36.39 36.66 -9.34
N ILE A 284 37.08 35.85 -10.17
CA ILE A 284 38.51 36.05 -10.47
C ILE A 284 38.76 37.45 -11.04
N HIS A 285 37.91 37.92 -11.96
CA HIS A 285 38.03 39.25 -12.54
C HIS A 285 37.84 40.35 -11.49
N LEU A 286 36.85 40.22 -10.60
CA LEU A 286 36.64 41.14 -9.48
C LEU A 286 37.86 41.22 -8.56
N CYS A 287 38.43 40.06 -8.20
CA CYS A 287 39.61 39.97 -7.35
C CYS A 287 40.85 40.62 -8.00
N LYS A 288 41.10 40.37 -9.29
CA LYS A 288 42.18 41.00 -10.05
C LYS A 288 41.99 42.51 -10.18
N ARG A 289 40.76 42.96 -10.42
CA ARG A 289 40.41 44.39 -10.47
C ARG A 289 40.63 45.09 -9.13
N ALA A 290 40.46 44.38 -8.02
CA ALA A 290 40.79 44.86 -6.67
C ALA A 290 42.30 44.88 -6.37
N GLY A 291 43.15 44.41 -7.30
CA GLY A 291 44.61 44.48 -7.20
C GLY A 291 45.27 43.27 -6.52
N PHE A 292 44.57 42.15 -6.37
CA PHE A 292 45.07 40.96 -5.70
C PHE A 292 45.52 39.87 -6.68
N THR A 293 46.51 39.08 -6.27
CA THR A 293 46.88 37.83 -6.96
C THR A 293 45.86 36.74 -6.63
N VAL A 294 45.46 35.95 -7.64
CA VAL A 294 44.33 35.01 -7.52
C VAL A 294 44.70 33.68 -8.16
N THR A 295 44.37 32.60 -7.45
CA THR A 295 44.45 31.21 -7.93
C THR A 295 43.12 30.50 -7.64
N THR A 296 42.94 29.30 -8.19
CA THR A 296 41.74 28.48 -7.96
C THR A 296 42.13 27.15 -7.32
N ARG A 297 41.19 26.51 -6.61
CA ARG A 297 41.42 25.21 -6.00
C ARG A 297 41.79 24.15 -7.05
N THR A 298 41.12 24.14 -8.21
CA THR A 298 41.45 23.24 -9.32
C THR A 298 42.89 23.41 -9.77
N LYS A 299 43.33 24.66 -9.97
CA LYS A 299 44.70 24.95 -10.43
C LYS A 299 45.76 24.51 -9.43
N GLN A 300 45.49 24.69 -8.14
CA GLN A 300 46.37 24.23 -7.05
C GLN A 300 46.49 22.70 -6.99
N GLN A 301 45.42 21.97 -7.34
CA GLN A 301 45.44 20.51 -7.43
C GLN A 301 46.24 20.01 -8.63
N GLU A 302 46.19 20.71 -9.77
CA GLU A 302 46.87 20.31 -11.01
C GLU A 302 48.35 20.72 -11.06
N GLU A 303 48.66 21.96 -10.68
CA GLU A 303 50.00 22.55 -10.81
C GLU A 303 50.79 22.57 -9.48
N GLY A 304 50.16 22.13 -8.39
CA GLY A 304 50.71 22.18 -7.03
C GLY A 304 50.48 23.53 -6.32
N PRO A 305 50.91 23.64 -5.05
CA PRO A 305 50.68 24.82 -4.23
C PRO A 305 51.27 26.11 -4.81
N GLN A 306 50.44 27.12 -5.09
CA GLN A 306 50.87 28.45 -5.55
C GLN A 306 50.58 29.50 -4.48
N ASP A 307 51.55 30.37 -4.21
CA ASP A 307 51.38 31.50 -3.30
C ASP A 307 50.60 32.63 -4.00
N ALA A 308 49.34 32.82 -3.60
CA ALA A 308 48.45 33.88 -4.09
C ALA A 308 47.73 34.54 -2.92
N ASP A 309 47.33 35.81 -3.05
CA ASP A 309 46.57 36.52 -2.00
C ASP A 309 45.18 35.92 -1.78
N ILE A 310 44.55 35.46 -2.87
CA ILE A 310 43.18 34.94 -2.89
C ILE A 310 43.12 33.56 -3.55
N VAL A 311 42.44 32.62 -2.90
CA VAL A 311 42.10 31.30 -3.44
C VAL A 311 40.60 31.21 -3.67
N ILE A 312 40.18 30.95 -4.91
CA ILE A 312 38.78 30.68 -5.25
C ILE A 312 38.52 29.18 -5.14
N LEU A 313 37.60 28.79 -4.26
CA LEU A 313 37.13 27.42 -4.14
C LEU A 313 36.14 27.12 -5.27
N ASP A 314 36.66 26.65 -6.39
CA ASP A 314 35.92 26.34 -7.62
C ASP A 314 35.51 24.86 -7.74
N THR A 315 35.61 24.10 -6.65
CA THR A 315 35.24 22.68 -6.57
C THR A 315 33.98 22.46 -5.73
N ILE A 316 33.23 21.39 -6.01
CA ILE A 316 31.98 21.05 -5.31
C ILE A 316 32.28 20.13 -4.13
N GLY A 317 31.68 20.44 -2.97
CA GLY A 317 31.64 19.53 -1.82
C GLY A 317 32.83 19.61 -0.85
N GLU A 318 33.81 20.47 -1.12
CA GLU A 318 34.97 20.66 -0.22
C GLU A 318 34.75 21.75 0.84
N LEU A 319 33.83 22.71 0.64
CA LEU A 319 33.65 23.89 1.50
C LEU A 319 33.50 23.54 2.99
N GLY A 320 32.75 22.48 3.30
CA GLY A 320 32.58 22.00 4.68
C GLY A 320 33.92 21.77 5.38
N LYS A 321 34.87 21.08 4.72
CA LYS A 321 36.23 20.85 5.25
C LYS A 321 37.05 22.14 5.26
N VAL A 322 36.93 22.95 4.22
CA VAL A 322 37.73 24.19 4.06
C VAL A 322 37.37 25.21 5.13
N TYR A 323 36.15 25.20 5.69
CA TYR A 323 35.85 26.03 6.87
C TYR A 323 36.83 25.82 8.03
N SER A 324 37.43 24.64 8.18
CA SER A 324 38.43 24.36 9.23
C SER A 324 39.69 25.22 9.16
N VAL A 325 40.03 25.78 8.00
CA VAL A 325 41.25 26.60 7.81
C VAL A 325 41.02 28.10 8.02
N GLY A 326 39.77 28.59 7.93
CA GLY A 326 39.48 30.02 8.16
C GLY A 326 39.64 30.39 9.64
N ASP A 327 40.23 31.55 9.92
CA ASP A 327 40.28 32.13 11.27
C ASP A 327 39.05 33.01 11.52
N VAL A 328 38.63 33.76 10.50
CA VAL A 328 37.38 34.51 10.47
C VAL A 328 36.57 34.04 9.26
N VAL A 329 35.30 33.73 9.48
CA VAL A 329 34.41 33.21 8.44
C VAL A 329 33.26 34.17 8.19
N TYR A 330 33.12 34.65 6.96
CA TYR A 330 31.90 35.29 6.48
C TYR A 330 31.02 34.26 5.77
N VAL A 331 29.76 34.13 6.20
CA VAL A 331 28.79 33.25 5.52
C VAL A 331 27.86 34.10 4.66
N GLY A 332 27.93 33.90 3.35
CA GLY A 332 27.22 34.70 2.34
C GLY A 332 25.71 34.47 2.28
N GLY A 333 25.08 35.08 1.29
CA GLY A 333 23.63 35.19 1.13
C GLY A 333 22.96 36.04 2.21
N SER A 334 23.74 36.72 3.04
CA SER A 334 23.29 37.27 4.32
C SER A 334 23.34 38.81 4.36
N LEU A 335 24.18 39.45 3.53
CA LEU A 335 24.17 40.92 3.33
C LEU A 335 23.27 41.38 2.18
N ILE A 336 22.81 40.43 1.37
CA ILE A 336 21.80 40.63 0.33
C ILE A 336 20.49 39.95 0.75
N PRO A 337 19.31 40.34 0.22
CA PRO A 337 18.02 39.76 0.61
C PRO A 337 17.81 38.34 0.04
N HIS A 338 18.76 37.44 0.26
CA HIS A 338 18.78 36.06 -0.21
C HIS A 338 18.47 35.07 0.93
N GLY A 339 18.68 35.45 2.19
CA GLY A 339 18.20 34.72 3.37
C GLY A 339 19.24 33.91 4.15
N GLY A 340 20.52 34.06 3.80
CA GLY A 340 21.66 33.47 4.49
C GLY A 340 21.92 32.02 4.09
N HIS A 341 23.08 31.51 4.51
CA HIS A 341 23.50 30.10 4.37
C HIS A 341 23.81 29.46 5.73
N ASN A 342 24.22 28.20 5.70
CA ASN A 342 24.39 27.36 6.88
C ASN A 342 25.59 27.80 7.74
N ILE A 343 25.32 28.36 8.92
CA ILE A 343 26.35 28.74 9.91
C ILE A 343 26.85 27.58 10.76
N LEU A 344 26.20 26.41 10.74
CA LEU A 344 26.61 25.27 11.55
C LEU A 344 27.90 24.62 11.08
N GLU A 345 28.18 24.67 9.76
CA GLU A 345 29.42 24.13 9.19
C GLU A 345 30.67 24.82 9.78
N PRO A 346 30.82 26.16 9.71
CA PRO A 346 31.93 26.83 10.37
C PRO A 346 31.86 26.74 11.90
N ALA A 347 30.67 26.71 12.50
CA ALA A 347 30.54 26.59 13.95
C ALA A 347 31.07 25.25 14.48
N ALA A 348 30.86 24.16 13.75
CA ALA A 348 31.36 22.84 14.10
C ALA A 348 32.89 22.74 14.07
N HIS A 349 33.53 23.62 13.29
CA HIS A 349 34.98 23.81 13.30
C HIS A 349 35.47 24.85 14.32
N GLY A 350 34.56 25.39 15.13
CA GLY A 350 34.86 26.40 16.14
C GLY A 350 35.40 27.67 15.55
N LYS A 351 34.67 28.28 14.60
CA LYS A 351 35.13 29.49 13.89
C LYS A 351 34.43 30.74 14.36
N ALA A 352 35.12 31.87 14.32
CA ALA A 352 34.52 33.18 14.50
C ALA A 352 33.71 33.55 13.24
N ILE A 353 32.39 33.64 13.39
CA ILE A 353 31.45 33.78 12.27
C ILE A 353 30.88 35.19 12.19
N ILE A 354 30.93 35.77 11.00
CA ILE A 354 30.22 36.99 10.60
C ILE A 354 29.12 36.63 9.60
N VAL A 355 27.93 37.19 9.81
CA VAL A 355 26.79 37.12 8.88
C VAL A 355 26.16 38.48 8.70
N GLY A 356 25.51 38.72 7.57
CA GLY A 356 24.62 39.86 7.39
C GLY A 356 23.26 39.68 8.08
N HIS A 357 22.44 40.72 8.11
CA HIS A 357 21.13 40.71 8.79
C HIS A 357 20.04 39.87 8.08
N TYR A 358 20.20 39.53 6.80
CA TYR A 358 19.24 38.72 6.06
C TYR A 358 19.44 37.22 6.31
N MET A 359 19.14 36.74 7.53
CA MET A 359 19.26 35.33 7.93
C MET A 359 17.91 34.58 7.98
N PHE A 360 16.91 35.01 7.22
CA PHE A 360 15.54 34.49 7.34
C PHE A 360 15.38 33.01 6.96
N ASN A 361 16.28 32.41 6.17
CA ASN A 361 16.27 30.96 5.90
C ASN A 361 16.86 30.14 7.06
N PHE A 362 17.67 30.76 7.93
CA PHE A 362 18.38 30.13 9.06
C PHE A 362 18.05 30.81 10.39
N LYS A 363 16.84 31.34 10.51
CA LYS A 363 16.40 32.23 11.60
C LYS A 363 16.66 31.65 12.99
N ASP A 364 16.37 30.37 13.21
CA ASP A 364 16.46 29.77 14.55
C ASP A 364 17.91 29.55 14.97
N THR A 365 18.74 29.03 14.05
CA THR A 365 20.17 28.88 14.28
C THR A 365 20.81 30.24 14.51
N HIS A 366 20.48 31.23 13.68
CA HIS A 366 20.96 32.60 13.86
C HIS A 366 20.51 33.20 15.20
N ALA A 367 19.26 33.02 15.60
CA ALA A 367 18.76 33.49 16.88
C ALA A 367 19.46 32.82 18.07
N LEU A 368 19.75 31.52 17.99
CA LEU A 368 20.51 30.80 19.01
C LEU A 368 21.93 31.35 19.17
N PHE A 369 22.65 31.52 18.05
CA PHE A 369 24.02 32.04 18.05
C PHE A 369 24.06 33.50 18.47
N LYS A 370 23.10 34.32 18.02
CA LYS A 370 22.97 35.72 18.42
C LYS A 370 22.67 35.87 19.91
N LYS A 371 21.81 35.03 20.48
CA LYS A 371 21.46 35.07 21.92
C LYS A 371 22.66 34.78 22.83
N ARG A 372 23.65 34.03 22.34
CA ARG A 372 24.89 33.70 23.06
C ARG A 372 26.09 34.54 22.63
N ASP A 373 25.87 35.58 21.82
CA ASP A 373 26.94 36.41 21.26
C ASP A 373 28.06 35.57 20.60
N ALA A 374 27.67 34.49 19.92
CA ALA A 374 28.54 33.50 19.28
C ALA A 374 28.73 33.74 17.77
N CYS A 375 27.94 34.66 17.18
CA CYS A 375 28.15 35.15 15.82
C CYS A 375 27.93 36.66 15.75
N ILE A 376 28.70 37.35 14.91
CA ILE A 376 28.55 38.79 14.68
C ILE A 376 27.58 39.00 13.51
N THR A 377 26.58 39.86 13.70
CA THR A 377 25.62 40.23 12.66
C THR A 377 25.88 41.66 12.20
N VAL A 378 26.17 41.84 10.91
CA VAL A 378 26.45 43.14 10.28
C VAL A 378 25.31 43.56 9.35
N ASN A 379 25.09 44.85 9.19
CA ASN A 379 23.99 45.38 8.35
C ASN A 379 24.47 45.85 6.98
N ASN A 380 25.76 46.11 6.81
CA ASN A 380 26.32 46.72 5.62
C ASN A 380 27.82 46.41 5.46
N GLU A 381 28.38 46.86 4.35
CA GLU A 381 29.81 46.73 4.01
C GLU A 381 30.74 47.32 5.07
N GLN A 382 30.42 48.49 5.63
CA GLN A 382 31.31 49.18 6.57
C GLN A 382 31.44 48.38 7.88
N GLU A 383 30.32 47.87 8.39
CA GLU A 383 30.30 47.00 9.57
C GLU A 383 31.04 45.69 9.32
N LEU A 384 30.91 45.09 8.12
CA LEU A 384 31.69 43.89 7.76
C LEU A 384 33.20 44.17 7.82
N CYS A 385 33.67 45.29 7.24
CA CYS A 385 35.07 45.68 7.28
C CYS A 385 35.56 45.88 8.71
N GLN A 386 34.80 46.62 9.53
CA GLN A 386 35.17 46.94 10.90
C GLN A 386 35.28 45.69 11.77
N GLU A 387 34.27 44.83 11.75
CA GLU A 387 34.24 43.63 12.59
C GLU A 387 35.23 42.57 12.10
N ALA A 388 35.46 42.44 10.79
CA ALA A 388 36.48 41.54 10.27
C ALA A 388 37.90 41.97 10.68
N VAL A 389 38.24 43.27 10.58
CA VAL A 389 39.53 43.79 11.07
C VAL A 389 39.68 43.60 12.58
N LYS A 390 38.62 43.88 13.34
CA LYS A 390 38.62 43.70 14.80
C LYS A 390 38.89 42.26 15.21
N LEU A 391 38.30 41.27 14.53
CA LEU A 391 38.57 39.86 14.80
C LEU A 391 39.97 39.41 14.41
N PHE A 392 40.62 40.08 13.45
CA PHE A 392 42.02 39.85 13.13
C PHE A 392 42.96 40.46 14.19
N ASP A 393 42.63 41.66 14.67
CA ASP A 393 43.42 42.41 15.67
C ASP A 393 43.28 41.84 17.09
N ASP A 394 42.11 41.30 17.46
CA ASP A 394 41.79 40.81 18.81
C ASP A 394 41.61 39.29 18.84
N ALA A 395 42.71 38.59 19.11
CA ALA A 395 42.71 37.13 19.21
C ALA A 395 41.88 36.61 20.39
N GLU A 396 41.78 37.35 21.50
CA GLU A 396 41.01 36.92 22.67
C GLU A 396 39.50 36.95 22.36
N HIS A 397 39.03 38.03 21.72
CA HIS A 397 37.66 38.12 21.26
C HIS A 397 37.31 37.05 20.22
N ARG A 398 38.24 36.76 19.29
CA ARG A 398 38.09 35.68 18.32
C ARG A 398 37.98 34.31 19.01
N HIS A 399 38.91 33.95 19.90
CA HIS A 399 38.89 32.67 20.62
C HIS A 399 37.65 32.48 21.51
N ARG A 400 37.10 33.56 22.07
CA ARG A 400 35.81 33.53 22.78
C ARG A 400 34.68 33.08 21.85
N LEU A 401 34.58 33.65 20.64
CA LEU A 401 33.57 33.26 19.65
C LEU A 401 33.76 31.81 19.20
N GLU A 402 35.00 31.40 18.92
CA GLU A 402 35.34 30.02 18.55
C GLU A 402 34.90 29.02 19.63
N SER A 403 35.18 29.33 20.90
CA SER A 403 34.79 28.50 22.04
C SER A 403 33.27 28.42 22.20
N GLU A 404 32.55 29.55 22.08
CA GLU A 404 31.09 29.58 22.17
C GLU A 404 30.42 28.83 21.01
N THR A 405 30.94 28.95 19.78
CA THR A 405 30.40 28.20 18.63
C THR A 405 30.56 26.69 18.81
N LEU A 406 31.71 26.22 19.33
CA LEU A 406 31.91 24.81 19.69
C LEU A 406 31.00 24.37 20.83
N ALA A 407 30.83 25.19 21.87
CA ALA A 407 29.96 24.89 23.00
C ALA A 407 28.52 24.70 22.52
N ILE A 408 28.00 25.62 21.70
CA ILE A 408 26.65 25.51 21.11
C ILE A 408 26.51 24.21 20.32
N VAL A 409 27.47 23.87 19.46
CA VAL A 409 27.40 22.64 18.67
C VAL A 409 27.49 21.40 19.57
N GLY A 410 28.39 21.38 20.55
CA GLY A 410 28.57 20.27 21.49
C GLY A 410 27.34 20.01 22.36
N GLU A 411 26.74 21.07 22.92
CA GLU A 411 25.54 20.98 23.77
C GLU A 411 24.31 20.48 23.01
N ASN A 412 24.23 20.72 21.70
CA ASN A 412 23.09 20.36 20.86
C ASN A 412 23.31 19.06 20.05
N LYS A 413 24.47 18.40 20.22
CA LYS A 413 24.77 17.10 19.59
C LYS A 413 24.11 15.92 20.35
N GLY A 414 23.95 14.81 19.64
CA GLY A 414 23.40 13.54 20.11
C GLY A 414 21.90 13.33 19.87
N ALA A 415 21.19 14.27 19.22
CA ALA A 415 19.74 14.16 19.02
C ALA A 415 19.33 12.97 18.13
N SER A 416 20.14 12.68 17.11
CA SER A 416 19.94 11.60 16.14
C SER A 416 20.14 10.24 16.79
N ARG A 417 21.19 10.11 17.63
CA ARG A 417 21.46 8.91 18.42
C ARG A 417 20.34 8.64 19.42
N LYS A 418 19.90 9.66 20.16
CA LYS A 418 18.75 9.56 21.08
C LYS A 418 17.49 9.11 20.34
N SER A 419 17.22 9.69 19.16
CA SER A 419 16.08 9.30 18.33
C SER A 419 16.15 7.84 17.87
N ALA A 420 17.32 7.34 17.51
CA ALA A 420 17.52 5.94 17.12
C ALA A 420 17.27 4.96 18.28
N ILE A 421 17.70 5.32 19.49
CA ILE A 421 17.43 4.52 20.70
C ILE A 421 15.92 4.51 21.02
N ILE A 422 15.26 5.66 20.94
CA ILE A 422 13.81 5.75 21.15
C ILE A 422 13.06 4.91 20.12
N LEU A 423 13.48 4.95 18.85
CA LEU A 423 12.91 4.13 17.78
C LEU A 423 13.05 2.63 18.07
N ARG A 424 14.22 2.19 18.54
CA ARG A 424 14.47 0.79 18.91
C ARG A 424 13.52 0.35 20.03
N ASN A 425 13.44 1.13 21.11
CA ASN A 425 12.56 0.82 22.23
C ASN A 425 11.08 0.78 21.80
N LEU A 426 10.66 1.73 20.95
CA LEU A 426 9.31 1.75 20.39
C LEU A 426 9.01 0.47 19.60
N LEU A 427 9.93 0.04 18.74
CA LEU A 427 9.75 -1.16 17.92
C LEU A 427 9.73 -2.43 18.77
N GLU A 428 10.60 -2.54 19.77
CA GLU A 428 10.62 -3.66 20.72
C GLU A 428 9.31 -3.76 21.50
N GLU A 429 8.82 -2.63 22.04
CA GLU A 429 7.54 -2.56 22.73
C GLU A 429 6.37 -2.93 21.80
N TYR A 430 6.36 -2.37 20.59
CA TYR A 430 5.30 -2.59 19.62
C TYR A 430 5.22 -4.05 19.15
N GLU A 431 6.38 -4.68 18.92
CA GLU A 431 6.50 -6.06 18.42
C GLU A 431 6.34 -7.12 19.52
N SER A 432 6.63 -6.78 20.78
CA SER A 432 6.43 -7.66 21.92
C SER A 432 4.95 -7.82 22.29
N ASN A 433 4.09 -6.86 21.96
CA ASN A 433 2.66 -6.92 22.21
C ASN A 433 1.97 -8.03 21.37
N PRO A 434 1.37 -9.07 21.99
CA PRO A 434 0.76 -10.20 21.29
C PRO A 434 -0.31 -9.80 20.28
N GLU A 435 -1.11 -8.76 20.55
CA GLU A 435 -2.14 -8.26 19.64
C GLU A 435 -1.53 -7.68 18.35
N ASN A 436 -0.37 -7.02 18.46
CA ASN A 436 0.34 -6.44 17.33
C ASN A 436 1.18 -7.51 16.60
N ARG A 437 1.72 -8.50 17.33
CA ARG A 437 2.53 -9.60 16.78
C ARG A 437 1.71 -10.61 15.97
N GLN A 438 0.46 -10.87 16.36
CA GLN A 438 -0.49 -11.65 15.58
C GLN A 438 -1.02 -10.85 14.37
N ARG A 439 -1.24 -9.54 14.50
CA ARG A 439 -1.76 -8.69 13.42
C ARG A 439 -0.75 -8.28 12.35
N ALA A 440 0.54 -8.14 12.70
CA ALA A 440 1.62 -7.88 11.74
C ALA A 440 1.83 -9.03 10.74
N ARG A 441 1.34 -10.25 11.07
CA ARG A 441 1.31 -11.39 10.14
C ARG A 441 -0.03 -11.57 9.43
N SER A 442 -1.13 -11.02 9.96
CA SER A 442 -2.48 -11.20 9.42
C SER A 442 -2.94 -10.13 8.43
N THR A 443 -2.16 -9.08 8.15
CA THR A 443 -2.51 -8.02 7.18
C THR A 443 -2.03 -8.28 5.74
N GLN A 444 -1.57 -9.49 5.41
CA GLN A 444 -1.53 -9.97 4.03
C GLN A 444 -2.94 -10.37 3.55
N LYS A 445 -3.83 -9.39 3.43
CA LYS A 445 -4.96 -9.50 2.52
C LYS A 445 -5.26 -8.13 1.93
N ILE A 446 -5.03 -8.06 0.64
CA ILE A 446 -5.33 -6.90 -0.19
C ILE A 446 -6.83 -6.64 -0.06
N ASP A 447 -7.20 -5.53 0.58
CA ASP A 447 -8.53 -4.94 0.40
C ASP A 447 -8.66 -4.54 -1.07
N ASN A 448 -9.07 -5.49 -1.89
CA ASN A 448 -9.47 -5.23 -3.26
C ASN A 448 -10.73 -4.36 -3.24
N PHE A 449 -10.85 -3.45 -4.20
CA PHE A 449 -12.08 -2.70 -4.47
C PHE A 449 -13.29 -3.64 -4.63
N GLN A 450 -13.07 -4.89 -5.04
CA GLN A 450 -14.07 -5.96 -5.08
C GLN A 450 -14.59 -6.34 -3.69
N THR A 451 -13.73 -6.49 -2.67
CA THR A 451 -14.14 -6.79 -1.28
C THR A 451 -14.96 -5.64 -0.70
N TYR A 452 -14.53 -4.40 -0.93
CA TYR A 452 -15.28 -3.19 -0.52
C TYR A 452 -16.64 -3.06 -1.23
N PHE A 453 -16.71 -3.43 -2.51
CA PHE A 453 -17.95 -3.41 -3.28
C PHE A 453 -18.89 -4.55 -2.85
N ILE A 454 -18.35 -5.71 -2.48
CA ILE A 454 -19.09 -6.83 -1.89
C ILE A 454 -19.63 -6.42 -0.51
N ASP A 455 -18.81 -5.82 0.37
CA ASP A 455 -19.26 -5.34 1.68
C ASP A 455 -20.36 -4.26 1.56
N LEU A 456 -20.26 -3.36 0.57
CA LEU A 456 -21.27 -2.35 0.25
C LEU A 456 -22.59 -2.94 -0.26
N VAL A 457 -22.51 -4.04 -1.01
CA VAL A 457 -23.66 -4.73 -1.62
C VAL A 457 -24.33 -5.68 -0.61
N HIS A 458 -23.60 -6.19 0.39
CA HIS A 458 -24.09 -7.17 1.37
C HIS A 458 -24.49 -6.60 2.74
N GLN A 459 -24.10 -5.36 3.11
CA GLN A 459 -24.48 -4.78 4.41
C GLN A 459 -25.86 -4.11 4.44
N LYS A 460 -26.55 -4.23 5.59
CA LYS A 460 -27.86 -3.65 5.89
C LYS A 460 -27.82 -2.31 6.66
N GLU A 461 -26.66 -1.83 7.10
CA GLU A 461 -26.55 -0.55 7.81
C GLU A 461 -25.47 0.32 7.18
N VAL A 462 -25.90 1.43 6.59
CA VAL A 462 -25.05 2.36 5.87
C VAL A 462 -25.24 3.73 6.52
N ASP A 463 -24.44 4.03 7.54
CA ASP A 463 -24.52 5.30 8.25
C ASP A 463 -23.68 6.39 7.58
N GLY A 464 -24.35 7.48 7.17
CA GLY A 464 -23.71 8.75 6.80
C GLY A 464 -24.18 9.35 5.47
N PRO A 465 -24.20 10.69 5.35
CA PRO A 465 -24.76 11.40 4.20
C PRO A 465 -24.05 11.12 2.87
N LEU A 466 -22.73 10.91 2.90
CA LEU A 466 -21.96 10.55 1.70
C LEU A 466 -22.33 9.16 1.17
N MET A 467 -22.58 8.22 2.09
CA MET A 467 -22.95 6.86 1.72
C MET A 467 -24.38 6.79 1.20
N HIS A 468 -25.29 7.64 1.70
CA HIS A 468 -26.60 7.84 1.08
C HIS A 468 -26.51 8.41 -0.35
N ILE A 469 -25.58 9.33 -0.62
CA ILE A 469 -25.36 9.84 -1.98
C ILE A 469 -24.78 8.75 -2.89
N LEU A 470 -23.77 8.01 -2.44
CA LEU A 470 -23.18 6.92 -3.23
C LEU A 470 -24.20 5.81 -3.51
N THR A 471 -24.95 5.37 -2.49
CA THR A 471 -26.02 4.37 -2.67
C THR A 471 -27.15 4.88 -3.55
N ALA A 472 -27.46 6.18 -3.53
CA ALA A 472 -28.41 6.79 -4.47
C ALA A 472 -27.87 6.79 -5.92
N ILE A 473 -26.58 7.08 -6.13
CA ILE A 473 -25.95 6.99 -7.45
C ILE A 473 -25.97 5.54 -7.95
N LEU A 474 -25.53 4.59 -7.12
CA LEU A 474 -25.57 3.17 -7.45
C LEU A 474 -26.99 2.68 -7.70
N TYR A 475 -27.98 3.24 -7.00
CA TYR A 475 -29.39 2.96 -7.26
C TYR A 475 -29.81 3.39 -8.66
N VAL A 476 -29.45 4.60 -9.09
CA VAL A 476 -29.75 5.07 -10.46
C VAL A 476 -29.14 4.11 -11.49
N PHE A 477 -27.87 3.74 -11.31
CA PHE A 477 -27.23 2.75 -12.20
C PHE A 477 -27.92 1.38 -12.13
N SER A 478 -28.42 0.96 -10.96
CA SER A 478 -29.14 -0.30 -10.84
C SER A 478 -30.47 -0.32 -11.61
N ARG A 479 -31.15 0.84 -11.71
CA ARG A 479 -32.36 0.99 -12.52
C ARG A 479 -32.06 0.95 -14.01
N ILE A 480 -30.96 1.57 -14.44
CA ILE A 480 -30.49 1.51 -15.83
C ILE A 480 -30.13 0.07 -16.19
N TYR A 481 -29.36 -0.62 -15.34
CA TYR A 481 -29.00 -2.01 -15.55
C TYR A 481 -30.25 -2.91 -15.61
N ALA A 482 -31.20 -2.74 -14.71
CA ALA A 482 -32.49 -3.45 -14.74
C ALA A 482 -33.21 -3.28 -16.07
N LEU A 483 -33.33 -2.03 -16.55
CA LEU A 483 -33.98 -1.71 -17.82
C LEU A 483 -33.28 -2.39 -19.00
N LEU A 484 -31.94 -2.39 -19.03
CA LEU A 484 -31.18 -3.06 -20.10
C LEU A 484 -31.40 -4.58 -20.10
N VAL A 485 -31.45 -5.19 -18.92
CA VAL A 485 -31.75 -6.62 -18.74
C VAL A 485 -33.18 -6.93 -19.19
N ASP A 486 -34.16 -6.10 -18.82
CA ASP A 486 -35.56 -6.21 -19.24
C ASP A 486 -35.71 -6.10 -20.76
N ILE A 487 -35.10 -5.08 -21.38
CA ILE A 487 -35.10 -4.89 -22.84
C ILE A 487 -34.51 -6.12 -23.53
N LYS A 488 -33.38 -6.63 -23.01
CA LYS A 488 -32.72 -7.79 -23.59
C LYS A 488 -33.61 -9.04 -23.49
N LEU A 489 -34.26 -9.29 -22.35
CA LEU A 489 -35.19 -10.42 -22.20
C LEU A 489 -36.42 -10.25 -23.09
N TRP A 490 -36.96 -9.03 -23.17
CA TRP A 490 -38.09 -8.69 -24.05
C TRP A 490 -37.77 -9.03 -25.51
N GLY A 491 -36.55 -8.72 -25.97
CA GLY A 491 -36.07 -9.07 -27.31
C GLY A 491 -36.05 -10.59 -27.57
N TYR A 492 -35.63 -11.40 -26.58
CA TYR A 492 -35.70 -12.86 -26.70
C TYR A 492 -37.13 -13.42 -26.58
N ARG A 493 -38.04 -12.75 -25.87
CA ARG A 493 -39.45 -13.17 -25.74
C ARG A 493 -40.23 -12.91 -27.04
N HIS A 494 -39.93 -11.84 -27.76
CA HIS A 494 -40.61 -11.44 -28.99
C HIS A 494 -39.90 -11.92 -30.27
N GLY A 495 -38.88 -12.78 -30.15
CA GLY A 495 -38.17 -13.35 -31.30
C GLY A 495 -37.25 -12.38 -32.04
N ILE A 496 -36.96 -11.20 -31.49
CA ILE A 496 -36.03 -10.21 -32.06
C ILE A 496 -34.59 -10.74 -31.99
N PHE A 497 -34.26 -11.43 -30.90
CA PHE A 497 -33.00 -12.15 -30.75
C PHE A 497 -33.22 -13.64 -30.98
N SER A 498 -32.35 -14.25 -31.80
CA SER A 498 -32.43 -15.68 -32.11
C SER A 498 -32.04 -16.54 -30.92
N ARG A 499 -32.81 -17.61 -30.70
CA ARG A 499 -32.48 -18.71 -29.78
C ARG A 499 -32.04 -19.90 -30.60
N ARG A 500 -30.95 -20.55 -30.20
CA ARG A 500 -30.53 -21.82 -30.78
C ARG A 500 -31.18 -22.96 -30.00
N GLN A 501 -31.67 -23.97 -30.70
CA GLN A 501 -32.20 -25.19 -30.10
C GLN A 501 -31.20 -26.32 -30.35
N LEU A 502 -31.01 -27.17 -29.35
CA LEU A 502 -30.21 -28.40 -29.47
C LEU A 502 -31.14 -29.60 -29.57
N ASP A 503 -30.66 -30.65 -30.25
CA ASP A 503 -31.36 -31.93 -30.42
C ASP A 503 -31.23 -32.86 -29.19
N CYS A 504 -30.89 -32.29 -28.02
CA CYS A 504 -30.84 -32.98 -26.73
C CYS A 504 -31.75 -32.26 -25.70
N PHE A 505 -31.97 -32.89 -24.55
CA PHE A 505 -32.69 -32.26 -23.45
C PHE A 505 -31.76 -31.30 -22.69
N VAL A 506 -32.14 -30.03 -22.60
CA VAL A 506 -31.30 -28.97 -22.04
C VAL A 506 -31.85 -28.51 -20.70
N ILE A 507 -31.06 -28.71 -19.64
CA ILE A 507 -31.33 -28.25 -18.28
C ILE A 507 -30.43 -27.06 -17.96
N SER A 508 -31.02 -25.96 -17.52
CA SER A 508 -30.28 -24.80 -17.04
C SER A 508 -30.33 -24.73 -15.53
N LEU A 509 -29.16 -24.71 -14.90
CA LEU A 509 -29.00 -24.43 -13.47
C LEU A 509 -28.51 -23.00 -13.32
N GLY A 510 -29.15 -22.21 -12.47
CA GLY A 510 -28.57 -20.92 -12.13
C GLY A 510 -29.37 -20.18 -11.07
N ASN A 511 -28.92 -18.98 -10.76
CA ASN A 511 -29.55 -18.13 -9.75
C ASN A 511 -29.66 -16.69 -10.25
N VAL A 512 -30.45 -15.89 -9.55
CA VAL A 512 -30.65 -14.47 -9.87
C VAL A 512 -29.74 -13.52 -9.07
N THR A 513 -28.90 -14.04 -8.18
CA THR A 513 -27.98 -13.26 -7.35
C THR A 513 -26.51 -13.47 -7.74
N VAL A 514 -25.61 -12.58 -7.33
CA VAL A 514 -24.16 -12.86 -7.28
C VAL A 514 -23.85 -13.55 -5.96
N GLY A 515 -22.94 -14.54 -5.99
CA GLY A 515 -22.56 -15.33 -4.82
C GLY A 515 -22.80 -16.83 -4.97
N GLY A 516 -22.32 -17.59 -3.97
CA GLY A 516 -22.34 -19.06 -3.97
C GLY A 516 -23.67 -19.65 -3.50
N THR A 517 -24.56 -19.97 -4.44
CA THR A 517 -25.89 -20.54 -4.19
C THR A 517 -25.95 -22.08 -4.25
N GLY A 518 -24.80 -22.76 -4.34
CA GLY A 518 -24.75 -24.24 -4.43
C GLY A 518 -24.98 -24.81 -5.83
N LYS A 519 -24.71 -24.04 -6.90
CA LYS A 519 -24.88 -24.49 -8.31
C LYS A 519 -24.05 -25.72 -8.62
N THR A 520 -22.75 -25.68 -8.36
CA THR A 520 -21.80 -26.74 -8.71
C THR A 520 -22.14 -28.08 -8.04
N PRO A 521 -22.38 -28.14 -6.71
CA PRO A 521 -22.83 -29.38 -6.07
C PRO A 521 -24.20 -29.87 -6.57
N THR A 522 -25.11 -28.96 -6.94
CA THR A 522 -26.41 -29.32 -7.53
C THR A 522 -26.24 -29.91 -8.93
N ALA A 523 -25.34 -29.34 -9.76
CA ALA A 523 -25.02 -29.84 -11.08
C ALA A 523 -24.46 -31.26 -11.01
N GLN A 524 -23.56 -31.51 -10.06
CA GLN A 524 -23.02 -32.84 -9.78
C GLN A 524 -24.11 -33.83 -9.39
N ARG A 525 -24.97 -33.46 -8.43
CA ARG A 525 -26.06 -34.33 -7.98
C ARG A 525 -27.01 -34.67 -9.13
N LEU A 526 -27.43 -33.66 -9.89
CA LEU A 526 -28.37 -33.83 -10.99
C LEU A 526 -27.77 -34.65 -12.14
N ALA A 527 -26.50 -34.44 -12.47
CA ALA A 527 -25.81 -35.25 -13.47
C ALA A 527 -25.75 -36.72 -13.05
N SER A 528 -25.44 -36.99 -11.78
CA SER A 528 -25.42 -38.35 -11.24
C SER A 528 -26.80 -39.00 -11.31
N ASP A 529 -27.85 -38.31 -10.84
CA ASP A 529 -29.22 -38.84 -10.86
C ASP A 529 -29.69 -39.16 -12.30
N ILE A 530 -29.36 -38.32 -13.29
CA ILE A 530 -29.73 -38.54 -14.71
C ILE A 530 -28.92 -39.66 -15.36
N ARG A 531 -27.63 -39.76 -15.04
CA ARG A 531 -26.78 -40.88 -15.48
C ARG A 531 -27.31 -42.20 -14.93
N ASP A 532 -27.70 -42.23 -13.66
CA ASP A 532 -28.22 -43.42 -12.99
C ASP A 532 -29.60 -43.83 -13.55
N MET A 533 -30.37 -42.89 -14.11
CA MET A 533 -31.56 -43.16 -14.93
C MET A 533 -31.24 -43.75 -16.31
N GLY A 534 -29.97 -43.84 -16.70
CA GLY A 534 -29.51 -44.45 -17.95
C GLY A 534 -29.44 -43.49 -19.14
N TYR A 535 -29.42 -42.18 -18.91
CA TYR A 535 -29.23 -41.19 -19.97
C TYR A 535 -27.77 -40.74 -20.08
N LYS A 536 -27.30 -40.46 -21.30
CA LYS A 536 -25.98 -39.86 -21.53
C LYS A 536 -26.02 -38.36 -21.25
N VAL A 537 -25.58 -37.98 -20.05
CA VAL A 537 -25.54 -36.59 -19.60
C VAL A 537 -24.19 -35.94 -19.87
N VAL A 538 -24.19 -34.64 -20.13
CA VAL A 538 -22.99 -33.80 -20.29
C VAL A 538 -23.14 -32.50 -19.49
N ILE A 539 -22.04 -32.00 -18.93
CA ILE A 539 -22.02 -30.67 -18.32
C ILE A 539 -21.39 -29.65 -19.27
N LEU A 540 -22.09 -28.53 -19.43
CA LEU A 540 -21.63 -27.36 -20.17
C LEU A 540 -21.37 -26.21 -19.20
N ASN A 541 -20.10 -25.90 -18.97
CA ASN A 541 -19.68 -24.78 -18.12
C ASN A 541 -19.16 -23.62 -19.00
N ARG A 542 -19.16 -22.40 -18.48
CA ARG A 542 -18.67 -21.21 -19.19
C ARG A 542 -17.13 -21.17 -19.30
N GLY A 543 -16.41 -21.77 -18.36
CA GLY A 543 -14.96 -21.61 -18.20
C GLY A 543 -14.60 -20.25 -17.57
N TYR A 544 -15.29 -19.86 -16.48
CA TYR A 544 -14.99 -18.60 -15.80
C TYR A 544 -13.57 -18.64 -15.20
N ARG A 545 -12.75 -17.63 -15.51
CA ARG A 545 -11.30 -17.54 -15.17
C ARG A 545 -10.41 -18.65 -15.74
N ALA A 546 -10.91 -19.46 -16.68
CA ALA A 546 -10.10 -20.44 -17.41
C ALA A 546 -9.02 -19.74 -18.26
N LYS A 547 -7.82 -20.32 -18.35
CA LYS A 547 -6.79 -19.91 -19.33
C LYS A 547 -7.13 -20.34 -20.75
N TRP A 548 -8.09 -21.26 -20.92
CA TRP A 548 -8.58 -21.68 -22.22
C TRP A 548 -9.42 -20.57 -22.90
N HIS A 549 -9.03 -20.20 -24.14
CA HIS A 549 -9.72 -19.17 -24.93
C HIS A 549 -10.38 -19.73 -26.21
N GLY A 550 -10.34 -21.05 -26.42
CA GLY A 550 -10.93 -21.70 -27.59
C GLY A 550 -12.46 -21.76 -27.52
N LYS A 551 -13.11 -22.07 -28.65
CA LYS A 551 -14.57 -22.19 -28.73
C LYS A 551 -15.13 -23.37 -27.93
N ILE A 552 -14.38 -24.48 -27.87
CA ILE A 552 -14.77 -25.72 -27.21
C ILE A 552 -13.54 -26.23 -26.46
N GLY A 553 -13.61 -26.31 -25.14
CA GLY A 553 -12.62 -27.00 -24.32
C GLY A 553 -13.22 -28.25 -23.70
N ILE A 554 -12.54 -29.38 -23.84
CA ILE A 554 -12.93 -30.64 -23.18
C ILE A 554 -12.15 -30.70 -21.87
N VAL A 555 -12.83 -30.57 -20.74
CA VAL A 555 -12.22 -30.72 -19.42
C VAL A 555 -12.11 -32.20 -19.07
N SER A 556 -13.16 -32.95 -19.32
CA SER A 556 -13.17 -34.42 -19.25
C SER A 556 -14.08 -35.02 -20.33
N ASP A 557 -13.71 -36.19 -20.81
CA ASP A 557 -14.52 -37.06 -21.69
C ASP A 557 -15.34 -38.11 -20.92
N GLY A 558 -15.34 -38.05 -19.58
CA GLY A 558 -15.97 -39.04 -18.71
C GLY A 558 -15.02 -40.19 -18.30
N GLU A 559 -13.89 -40.38 -18.96
CA GLU A 559 -12.88 -41.38 -18.57
C GLU A 559 -11.61 -40.75 -18.02
N ARG A 560 -11.19 -39.62 -18.61
CA ARG A 560 -9.95 -38.91 -18.31
C ARG A 560 -10.16 -37.41 -18.21
N LEU A 561 -9.29 -36.77 -17.43
CA LEU A 561 -9.17 -35.32 -17.37
C LEU A 561 -8.17 -34.85 -18.44
N HIS A 562 -8.60 -33.92 -19.29
CA HIS A 562 -7.80 -33.37 -20.41
C HIS A 562 -7.24 -31.99 -20.13
N MET A 563 -7.72 -31.33 -19.08
CA MET A 563 -7.31 -29.98 -18.69
C MET A 563 -6.90 -29.93 -17.23
N THR A 564 -5.96 -29.05 -16.90
CA THR A 564 -5.64 -28.71 -15.50
C THR A 564 -6.67 -27.75 -14.92
N ALA A 565 -6.67 -27.57 -13.59
CA ALA A 565 -7.51 -26.56 -12.94
C ALA A 565 -7.28 -25.15 -13.52
N ALA A 566 -6.02 -24.80 -13.84
CA ALA A 566 -5.68 -23.52 -14.45
C ALA A 566 -6.23 -23.36 -15.88
N ASP A 567 -6.28 -24.44 -16.66
CA ASP A 567 -6.77 -24.41 -18.03
C ASP A 567 -8.29 -24.39 -18.09
N ALA A 568 -8.96 -25.19 -17.24
CA ALA A 568 -10.41 -25.36 -17.22
C ALA A 568 -11.16 -24.32 -16.37
N GLY A 569 -10.48 -23.72 -15.38
CA GLY A 569 -11.09 -22.98 -14.29
C GLY A 569 -11.57 -23.91 -13.15
N ASP A 570 -11.51 -23.40 -11.91
CA ASP A 570 -11.72 -24.18 -10.68
C ASP A 570 -13.00 -25.02 -10.69
N GLU A 571 -14.13 -24.39 -11.07
CA GLU A 571 -15.46 -25.02 -10.98
C GLU A 571 -15.62 -26.14 -12.01
N ALA A 572 -15.15 -25.94 -13.25
CA ALA A 572 -15.27 -26.94 -14.30
C ALA A 572 -14.33 -28.13 -14.05
N PHE A 573 -13.12 -27.87 -13.58
CA PHE A 573 -12.18 -28.93 -13.19
C PHE A 573 -12.71 -29.74 -12.00
N MET A 574 -13.27 -29.08 -10.98
CA MET A 574 -13.88 -29.75 -9.84
C MET A 574 -15.06 -30.64 -10.27
N LEU A 575 -15.98 -30.14 -11.11
CA LEU A 575 -17.09 -30.94 -11.65
C LEU A 575 -16.62 -32.18 -12.39
N ALA A 576 -15.62 -32.01 -13.26
CA ALA A 576 -15.05 -33.10 -14.04
C ALA A 576 -14.43 -34.19 -13.15
N LYS A 577 -13.80 -33.78 -12.04
CA LYS A 577 -13.19 -34.73 -11.10
C LYS A 577 -14.24 -35.51 -10.30
N HIS A 578 -15.36 -34.88 -9.95
CA HIS A 578 -16.44 -35.50 -9.17
C HIS A 578 -17.43 -36.36 -9.98
N LEU A 579 -17.39 -36.27 -11.30
CA LEU A 579 -18.33 -36.94 -12.18
C LEU A 579 -17.60 -37.87 -13.16
N PRO A 580 -17.08 -39.01 -12.67
CA PRO A 580 -16.63 -40.06 -13.57
C PRO A 580 -17.83 -40.48 -14.44
N GLU A 581 -17.53 -40.79 -15.71
CA GLU A 581 -18.47 -41.18 -16.77
C GLU A 581 -19.35 -40.05 -17.33
N VAL A 582 -19.19 -38.81 -16.87
CA VAL A 582 -19.91 -37.64 -17.41
C VAL A 582 -18.93 -36.67 -18.04
N PRO A 583 -19.00 -36.43 -19.37
CA PRO A 583 -18.16 -35.43 -20.01
C PRO A 583 -18.45 -34.03 -19.48
N VAL A 584 -17.40 -33.22 -19.36
CA VAL A 584 -17.48 -31.81 -18.93
C VAL A 584 -16.77 -30.93 -19.96
N LEU A 585 -17.50 -29.98 -20.53
CA LEU A 585 -16.99 -29.07 -21.54
C LEU A 585 -17.10 -27.61 -21.08
N ILE A 586 -16.12 -26.81 -21.48
CA ILE A 586 -16.10 -25.36 -21.27
C ILE A 586 -16.22 -24.57 -22.58
N GLY A 587 -16.99 -23.50 -22.55
CA GLY A 587 -17.08 -22.56 -23.66
C GLY A 587 -18.06 -21.41 -23.41
N ALA A 588 -17.72 -20.23 -23.91
CA ALA A 588 -18.56 -19.04 -23.72
C ALA A 588 -19.95 -19.17 -24.36
N ASP A 589 -20.03 -19.81 -25.52
CA ASP A 589 -21.30 -20.11 -26.22
C ASP A 589 -21.69 -21.58 -26.01
N ARG A 590 -22.68 -21.80 -25.13
CA ARG A 590 -23.08 -23.17 -24.75
C ARG A 590 -23.82 -23.90 -25.87
N SER A 591 -24.28 -23.18 -26.89
CA SER A 591 -24.84 -23.78 -28.10
C SER A 591 -23.78 -24.55 -28.88
N VAL A 592 -22.56 -24.00 -28.95
CA VAL A 592 -21.44 -24.62 -29.70
C VAL A 592 -20.89 -25.82 -28.95
N THR A 593 -20.69 -25.70 -27.63
CA THR A 593 -20.23 -26.83 -26.82
C THR A 593 -21.29 -27.92 -26.69
N GLY A 594 -22.57 -27.57 -26.63
CA GLY A 594 -23.68 -28.52 -26.63
C GLY A 594 -23.79 -29.30 -27.94
N GLN A 595 -23.69 -28.62 -29.08
CA GLN A 595 -23.67 -29.29 -30.39
C GLN A 595 -22.50 -30.27 -30.51
N TYR A 596 -21.30 -29.83 -30.10
CA TYR A 596 -20.13 -30.69 -30.08
C TYR A 596 -20.34 -31.92 -29.17
N ALA A 597 -20.98 -31.75 -28.01
CA ALA A 597 -21.25 -32.85 -27.10
C ALA A 597 -22.23 -33.89 -27.68
N ILE A 598 -23.23 -33.45 -28.44
CA ILE A 598 -24.13 -34.35 -29.18
C ILE A 598 -23.34 -35.16 -30.21
N GLU A 599 -22.53 -34.48 -31.02
CA GLU A 599 -21.80 -35.10 -32.14
C GLU A 599 -20.70 -36.07 -31.68
N ASN A 600 -20.00 -35.76 -30.58
CA ASN A 600 -18.78 -36.48 -30.18
C ASN A 600 -18.98 -37.40 -28.98
N PHE A 601 -19.94 -37.09 -28.10
CA PHE A 601 -20.23 -37.90 -26.90
C PHE A 601 -21.63 -38.53 -26.92
N GLY A 602 -22.44 -38.24 -27.95
CA GLY A 602 -23.82 -38.74 -28.04
C GLY A 602 -24.69 -38.23 -26.89
N ALA A 603 -24.47 -36.99 -26.46
CA ALA A 603 -25.17 -36.39 -25.33
C ALA A 603 -26.68 -36.32 -25.55
N GLU A 604 -27.44 -36.92 -24.64
CA GLU A 604 -28.91 -36.93 -24.62
C GLU A 604 -29.46 -35.84 -23.71
N VAL A 605 -28.69 -35.49 -22.67
CA VAL A 605 -29.03 -34.43 -21.71
C VAL A 605 -27.84 -33.50 -21.51
N ALA A 606 -28.03 -32.20 -21.67
CA ALA A 606 -27.02 -31.19 -21.39
C ALA A 606 -27.42 -30.34 -20.18
N ILE A 607 -26.55 -30.30 -19.16
CA ILE A 607 -26.72 -29.46 -17.97
C ILE A 607 -25.83 -28.22 -18.10
N LEU A 608 -26.43 -27.04 -18.10
CA LEU A 608 -25.72 -25.77 -18.08
C LEU A 608 -25.47 -25.37 -16.62
N ASP A 609 -24.21 -25.36 -16.22
CA ASP A 609 -23.80 -24.77 -14.95
C ASP A 609 -23.70 -23.24 -15.10
N ASP A 610 -24.49 -22.51 -14.30
CA ASP A 610 -24.73 -21.06 -14.42
C ASP A 610 -25.39 -20.63 -15.76
N GLY A 611 -26.44 -21.34 -16.15
CA GLY A 611 -27.21 -21.18 -17.38
C GLY A 611 -28.35 -20.17 -17.37
N PHE A 612 -28.82 -19.70 -16.21
CA PHE A 612 -30.10 -18.97 -16.10
C PHE A 612 -30.14 -17.63 -16.88
N GLN A 613 -28.98 -16.98 -17.07
CA GLN A 613 -28.82 -15.77 -17.89
C GLN A 613 -28.47 -16.06 -19.36
N HIS A 614 -28.29 -17.32 -19.76
CA HIS A 614 -27.84 -17.73 -21.09
C HIS A 614 -29.00 -17.88 -22.08
N TRP A 615 -29.74 -16.79 -22.31
CA TRP A 615 -30.99 -16.81 -23.07
C TRP A 615 -30.85 -17.19 -24.56
N GLN A 616 -29.63 -17.21 -25.08
CA GLN A 616 -29.34 -17.60 -26.46
C GLN A 616 -29.54 -19.10 -26.77
N LEU A 617 -29.62 -19.98 -25.77
CA LEU A 617 -29.74 -21.44 -25.96
C LEU A 617 -31.04 -22.01 -25.36
N GLU A 618 -31.97 -22.50 -26.18
CA GLU A 618 -33.26 -23.09 -25.77
C GLU A 618 -33.15 -24.17 -24.70
N ARG A 619 -34.08 -24.14 -23.72
CA ARG A 619 -34.02 -24.92 -22.48
C ARG A 619 -35.36 -25.60 -22.25
N ASP A 620 -35.30 -26.88 -21.95
CA ASP A 620 -36.49 -27.67 -21.64
C ASP A 620 -36.87 -27.59 -20.16
N MET A 621 -35.88 -27.25 -19.32
CA MET A 621 -36.09 -27.04 -17.90
C MET A 621 -35.10 -26.00 -17.34
N ASP A 622 -35.64 -24.96 -16.70
CA ASP A 622 -34.87 -24.00 -15.92
C ASP A 622 -35.05 -24.31 -14.42
N ILE A 623 -33.96 -24.63 -13.73
CA ILE A 623 -33.91 -24.81 -12.28
C ILE A 623 -33.26 -23.55 -11.68
N LEU A 624 -34.06 -22.80 -10.93
CA LEU A 624 -33.61 -21.65 -10.18
C LEU A 624 -33.12 -22.08 -8.79
N LEU A 625 -31.88 -21.75 -8.47
CA LEU A 625 -31.33 -21.92 -7.13
C LEU A 625 -31.51 -20.64 -6.31
N VAL A 626 -32.07 -20.77 -5.11
CA VAL A 626 -32.22 -19.67 -4.14
C VAL A 626 -31.55 -20.06 -2.83
N ASP A 627 -30.54 -19.30 -2.40
CA ASP A 627 -29.87 -19.50 -1.11
C ASP A 627 -30.81 -19.04 0.02
N ALA A 628 -31.19 -19.97 0.91
CA ALA A 628 -32.10 -19.71 2.02
C ALA A 628 -31.47 -18.87 3.16
N VAL A 629 -30.14 -18.75 3.19
CA VAL A 629 -29.40 -17.89 4.12
C VAL A 629 -29.37 -16.46 3.60
N ASN A 630 -29.10 -16.29 2.30
CA ASN A 630 -28.99 -14.98 1.66
C ASN A 630 -30.10 -14.76 0.62
N VAL A 631 -31.33 -14.63 1.11
CA VAL A 631 -32.54 -14.60 0.29
C VAL A 631 -32.59 -13.38 -0.62
N PHE A 632 -32.40 -13.57 -1.93
CA PHE A 632 -32.35 -12.53 -2.97
C PHE A 632 -31.36 -11.37 -2.69
N GLY A 633 -30.44 -11.56 -1.75
CA GLY A 633 -29.49 -10.55 -1.27
C GLY A 633 -30.12 -9.29 -0.69
N ASN A 634 -29.64 -8.12 -1.11
CA ASN A 634 -30.16 -6.83 -0.59
C ASN A 634 -31.38 -6.30 -1.36
N GLY A 635 -31.96 -7.10 -2.27
CA GLY A 635 -33.16 -6.74 -3.05
C GLY A 635 -32.94 -5.74 -4.19
N TYR A 636 -31.70 -5.29 -4.43
CA TYR A 636 -31.37 -4.37 -5.53
C TYR A 636 -30.60 -5.06 -6.66
N MET A 637 -30.76 -4.50 -7.86
CA MET A 637 -30.00 -4.88 -9.05
C MET A 637 -28.54 -4.42 -8.95
N LEU A 638 -27.63 -5.13 -9.62
CA LEU A 638 -26.27 -4.64 -9.86
C LEU A 638 -26.34 -3.24 -10.53
N PRO A 639 -25.48 -2.26 -10.18
CA PRO A 639 -24.37 -2.32 -9.22
C PRO A 639 -24.75 -1.99 -7.75
N ARG A 640 -26.01 -1.65 -7.43
CA ARG A 640 -26.40 -1.35 -6.03
C ARG A 640 -26.51 -2.60 -5.17
N GLY A 641 -26.92 -3.70 -5.79
CA GLY A 641 -27.22 -4.93 -5.09
C GLY A 641 -26.72 -6.16 -5.79
N THR A 642 -27.10 -7.31 -5.25
CA THR A 642 -26.62 -8.60 -5.72
C THR A 642 -27.39 -9.16 -6.90
N LEU A 643 -28.55 -8.60 -7.25
CA LEU A 643 -29.40 -9.19 -8.29
C LEU A 643 -28.79 -8.99 -9.68
N ARG A 644 -28.59 -10.09 -10.40
CA ARG A 644 -28.17 -10.17 -11.80
C ARG A 644 -29.33 -9.91 -12.76
N GLU A 645 -30.55 -10.22 -12.32
CA GLU A 645 -31.79 -10.02 -13.05
C GLU A 645 -32.92 -9.59 -12.10
N PRO A 646 -33.95 -8.87 -12.59
CA PRO A 646 -35.11 -8.53 -11.77
C PRO A 646 -35.78 -9.78 -11.19
N ILE A 647 -36.28 -9.72 -9.95
CA ILE A 647 -36.92 -10.88 -9.29
C ILE A 647 -38.09 -11.42 -10.11
N SER A 648 -38.81 -10.58 -10.86
CA SER A 648 -39.89 -11.02 -11.77
C SER A 648 -39.45 -12.04 -12.82
N HIS A 649 -38.15 -12.11 -13.15
CA HIS A 649 -37.59 -13.05 -14.11
C HIS A 649 -37.55 -14.50 -13.61
N ILE A 650 -37.76 -14.72 -12.30
CA ILE A 650 -37.92 -16.08 -11.76
C ILE A 650 -39.16 -16.79 -12.32
N SER A 651 -40.07 -16.05 -12.96
CA SER A 651 -41.26 -16.62 -13.62
C SER A 651 -40.93 -17.69 -14.68
N ARG A 652 -39.67 -17.74 -15.15
CA ARG A 652 -39.19 -18.73 -16.12
C ARG A 652 -38.83 -20.07 -15.50
N ALA A 653 -38.59 -20.09 -14.18
CA ALA A 653 -38.17 -21.29 -13.49
C ALA A 653 -39.26 -22.35 -13.56
N SER A 654 -38.90 -23.55 -13.99
CA SER A 654 -39.74 -24.74 -13.86
C SER A 654 -39.67 -25.31 -12.46
N VAL A 655 -38.50 -25.20 -11.84
CA VAL A 655 -38.22 -25.68 -10.49
C VAL A 655 -37.46 -24.59 -9.72
N CYS A 656 -37.81 -24.38 -8.46
CA CYS A 656 -37.07 -23.58 -7.52
C CYS A 656 -36.42 -24.49 -6.47
N LEU A 657 -35.10 -24.59 -6.50
CA LEU A 657 -34.30 -25.32 -5.52
C LEU A 657 -33.82 -24.35 -4.43
N MET A 658 -34.41 -24.46 -3.25
CA MET A 658 -33.99 -23.73 -2.05
C MET A 658 -32.80 -24.43 -1.42
N THR A 659 -31.65 -23.76 -1.39
CA THR A 659 -30.41 -24.35 -0.87
C THR A 659 -30.10 -23.88 0.55
N LYS A 660 -29.45 -24.75 1.34
CA LYS A 660 -29.03 -24.49 2.74
C LYS A 660 -30.20 -24.17 3.68
N VAL A 661 -31.32 -24.87 3.51
CA VAL A 661 -32.53 -24.63 4.32
C VAL A 661 -32.33 -24.91 5.81
N ASP A 662 -31.33 -25.73 6.15
CA ASP A 662 -30.87 -26.04 7.50
C ASP A 662 -30.18 -24.88 8.21
N GLN A 663 -29.64 -23.92 7.44
CA GLN A 663 -28.96 -22.72 7.96
C GLN A 663 -29.82 -21.45 7.83
N ALA A 664 -31.05 -21.59 7.35
CA ALA A 664 -31.94 -20.47 7.07
C ALA A 664 -32.46 -19.81 8.35
N ALA A 665 -32.60 -18.49 8.34
CA ALA A 665 -33.25 -17.77 9.44
C ALA A 665 -34.76 -18.11 9.50
N GLU A 666 -35.36 -17.93 10.68
CA GLU A 666 -36.79 -18.14 10.88
C GLU A 666 -37.61 -17.27 9.91
N GLY A 667 -38.57 -17.89 9.20
CA GLY A 667 -39.40 -17.23 8.19
C GLY A 667 -38.77 -17.06 6.79
N SER A 668 -37.46 -17.31 6.61
CA SER A 668 -36.81 -17.18 5.29
C SER A 668 -37.38 -18.16 4.25
N ARG A 669 -37.72 -19.39 4.68
CA ARG A 669 -38.27 -20.42 3.79
C ARG A 669 -39.65 -20.02 3.24
N GLU A 670 -40.51 -19.52 4.10
CA GLU A 670 -41.86 -19.08 3.72
C GLU A 670 -41.79 -17.86 2.79
N TYR A 671 -40.92 -16.89 3.11
CA TYR A 671 -40.71 -15.73 2.26
C TYR A 671 -40.24 -16.09 0.84
N ILE A 672 -39.34 -17.09 0.70
CA ILE A 672 -38.95 -17.60 -0.63
C ILE A 672 -40.17 -18.23 -1.33
N ARG A 673 -40.90 -19.11 -0.64
CA ARG A 673 -42.07 -19.80 -1.19
C ARG A 673 -43.10 -18.81 -1.73
N GLU A 674 -43.50 -17.83 -0.91
CA GLU A 674 -44.43 -16.76 -1.30
C GLU A 674 -43.92 -15.93 -2.48
N THR A 675 -42.63 -15.57 -2.46
CA THR A 675 -42.04 -14.73 -3.52
C THR A 675 -42.01 -15.46 -4.85
N VAL A 676 -41.63 -16.74 -4.88
CA VAL A 676 -41.57 -17.50 -6.12
C VAL A 676 -42.98 -17.79 -6.66
N HIS A 677 -43.93 -18.18 -5.81
CA HIS A 677 -45.33 -18.42 -6.21
C HIS A 677 -46.01 -17.16 -6.75
N ARG A 678 -45.65 -15.97 -6.23
CA ARG A 678 -46.15 -14.69 -6.76
C ARG A 678 -45.84 -14.48 -8.24
N PHE A 679 -44.71 -15.00 -8.73
CA PHE A 679 -44.28 -14.82 -10.13
C PHE A 679 -44.46 -16.06 -11.00
N ASN A 680 -44.51 -17.26 -10.41
CA ASN A 680 -44.90 -18.49 -11.07
C ASN A 680 -45.61 -19.41 -10.07
N GLU A 681 -46.93 -19.47 -10.12
CA GLU A 681 -47.74 -20.31 -9.25
C GLU A 681 -47.55 -21.81 -9.50
N SER A 682 -47.11 -22.20 -10.70
CA SER A 682 -46.91 -23.61 -11.09
C SER A 682 -45.48 -24.11 -10.89
N VAL A 683 -44.61 -23.32 -10.26
CA VAL A 683 -43.22 -23.69 -9.99
C VAL A 683 -43.13 -24.81 -8.94
N GLN A 684 -42.36 -25.86 -9.23
CA GLN A 684 -42.11 -26.87 -8.22
C GLN A 684 -41.02 -26.41 -7.26
N ILE A 685 -41.26 -26.44 -5.95
CA ILE A 685 -40.26 -26.06 -4.94
C ILE A 685 -39.65 -27.31 -4.33
N VAL A 686 -38.31 -27.34 -4.32
CA VAL A 686 -37.51 -28.42 -3.72
C VAL A 686 -36.58 -27.79 -2.70
N GLU A 687 -36.45 -28.42 -1.54
CA GLU A 687 -35.52 -27.99 -0.52
C GLU A 687 -34.26 -28.86 -0.52
N SER A 688 -33.12 -28.25 -0.24
CA SER A 688 -31.86 -28.97 -0.11
C SER A 688 -30.99 -28.43 1.00
N ILE A 689 -30.24 -29.35 1.58
CA ILE A 689 -29.27 -29.10 2.64
C ILE A 689 -27.88 -29.48 2.14
N HIS A 690 -26.86 -28.81 2.66
CA HIS A 690 -25.46 -29.11 2.36
C HIS A 690 -24.91 -29.94 3.51
N LYS A 691 -24.80 -31.25 3.31
CA LYS A 691 -24.33 -32.16 4.35
C LYS A 691 -22.83 -32.41 4.20
N PRO A 692 -22.01 -32.07 5.19
CA PRO A 692 -20.62 -32.52 5.21
C PRO A 692 -20.61 -34.05 5.34
N ARG A 693 -19.92 -34.74 4.42
CA ARG A 693 -19.92 -36.20 4.38
C ARG A 693 -18.69 -36.80 5.02
N ARG A 694 -17.51 -36.28 4.66
CA ARG A 694 -16.21 -36.80 5.10
C ARG A 694 -15.13 -35.73 4.95
N PHE A 695 -14.01 -35.96 5.62
CA PHE A 695 -12.78 -35.21 5.45
C PHE A 695 -11.78 -36.11 4.72
N ILE A 696 -11.33 -35.70 3.54
CA ILE A 696 -10.37 -36.48 2.74
C ILE A 696 -8.99 -35.83 2.89
N PRO A 697 -7.94 -36.56 3.28
CA PRO A 697 -6.58 -36.03 3.25
C PRO A 697 -6.27 -35.43 1.88
N LEU A 698 -5.61 -34.28 1.83
CA LEU A 698 -5.34 -33.58 0.57
C LEU A 698 -4.64 -34.48 -0.46
N ALA A 699 -3.69 -35.30 -0.01
CA ALA A 699 -2.99 -36.27 -0.84
C ALA A 699 -3.95 -37.28 -1.51
N ASP A 700 -4.83 -37.88 -0.70
CA ASP A 700 -5.82 -38.85 -1.18
C ASP A 700 -6.82 -38.17 -2.10
N TRP A 701 -7.22 -36.94 -1.78
CA TRP A 701 -8.13 -36.15 -2.63
C TRP A 701 -7.54 -35.87 -4.02
N TYR A 702 -6.22 -35.75 -4.18
CA TYR A 702 -5.61 -35.65 -5.52
C TYR A 702 -5.74 -36.93 -6.32
N VAL A 703 -5.56 -38.09 -5.67
CA VAL A 703 -5.54 -39.42 -6.30
C VAL A 703 -6.95 -39.93 -6.59
N ASP A 704 -7.84 -39.90 -5.59
CA ASP A 704 -9.21 -40.38 -5.69
C ASP A 704 -10.16 -39.59 -4.76
N ILE A 705 -11.11 -38.86 -5.35
CA ILE A 705 -12.13 -38.15 -4.55
C ILE A 705 -13.17 -39.13 -3.97
N ALA A 706 -13.28 -40.36 -4.49
CA ALA A 706 -14.12 -41.40 -3.91
C ALA A 706 -13.49 -42.08 -2.69
N GLY A 707 -12.25 -41.73 -2.31
CA GLY A 707 -11.55 -42.32 -1.18
C GLY A 707 -12.34 -42.25 0.13
N ASP A 708 -12.21 -43.29 0.96
CA ASP A 708 -13.03 -43.49 2.18
C ASP A 708 -12.92 -42.33 3.20
N GLY A 709 -11.82 -41.58 3.18
CA GLY A 709 -11.61 -40.42 4.04
C GLY A 709 -11.79 -40.74 5.53
N ILE A 710 -11.96 -39.70 6.36
CA ILE A 710 -12.39 -39.87 7.75
C ILE A 710 -13.82 -39.34 7.93
N ASP A 711 -14.61 -40.08 8.72
CA ASP A 711 -15.97 -39.72 9.05
C ASP A 711 -16.03 -38.39 9.82
N VAL A 712 -17.07 -37.59 9.58
CA VAL A 712 -17.22 -36.27 10.20
C VAL A 712 -17.20 -36.30 11.73
N ASN A 713 -17.67 -37.39 12.35
CA ASN A 713 -17.68 -37.53 13.80
C ASN A 713 -16.27 -37.66 14.39
N GLN A 714 -15.28 -38.14 13.62
CA GLN A 714 -13.91 -38.31 14.09
C GLN A 714 -13.14 -36.98 14.24
N MET A 715 -13.66 -35.92 13.62
CA MET A 715 -13.09 -34.57 13.73
C MET A 715 -13.65 -33.80 14.92
N ARG A 716 -14.75 -34.26 15.53
CA ARG A 716 -15.39 -33.58 16.66
C ARG A 716 -14.40 -33.40 17.83
N GLY A 717 -14.32 -32.18 18.34
CA GLY A 717 -13.44 -31.78 19.44
C GLY A 717 -11.98 -31.52 19.04
N ARG A 718 -11.56 -31.86 17.82
CA ARG A 718 -10.19 -31.58 17.35
C ARG A 718 -9.98 -30.08 17.15
N LYS A 719 -8.79 -29.62 17.49
CA LYS A 719 -8.33 -28.25 17.25
C LYS A 719 -7.86 -28.11 15.81
N ILE A 720 -8.54 -27.28 15.01
CA ILE A 720 -8.24 -27.16 13.58
C ILE A 720 -8.00 -25.70 13.18
N MET A 721 -7.27 -25.51 12.08
CA MET A 721 -7.19 -24.25 11.35
C MET A 721 -8.07 -24.33 10.11
N ALA A 722 -9.00 -23.40 9.94
CA ALA A 722 -9.87 -23.34 8.76
C ALA A 722 -9.25 -22.41 7.71
N VAL A 723 -9.15 -22.86 6.46
CA VAL A 723 -8.61 -22.06 5.35
C VAL A 723 -9.59 -22.09 4.19
N SER A 724 -9.99 -20.92 3.69
CA SER A 724 -10.95 -20.86 2.57
C SER A 724 -10.78 -19.66 1.66
N ALA A 725 -11.05 -19.84 0.37
CA ALA A 725 -11.12 -18.78 -0.64
C ALA A 725 -12.40 -18.91 -1.47
N ILE A 726 -13.54 -18.89 -0.77
CA ILE A 726 -14.89 -19.04 -1.31
C ILE A 726 -15.72 -17.77 -1.13
N GLY A 727 -16.80 -17.62 -1.92
CA GLY A 727 -17.68 -16.45 -1.85
C GLY A 727 -18.45 -16.25 -0.53
N ASN A 728 -18.54 -17.26 0.34
CA ASN A 728 -19.13 -17.11 1.69
C ASN A 728 -18.35 -17.96 2.74
N PRO A 729 -17.20 -17.46 3.25
CA PRO A 729 -16.39 -18.18 4.25
C PRO A 729 -17.14 -18.47 5.55
N ALA A 730 -18.07 -17.60 5.96
CA ALA A 730 -18.81 -17.75 7.21
C ALA A 730 -19.67 -19.03 7.22
N SER A 731 -20.28 -19.42 6.10
CA SER A 731 -21.05 -20.66 5.99
C SER A 731 -20.17 -21.92 6.12
N PHE A 732 -18.94 -21.86 5.61
CA PHE A 732 -17.96 -22.94 5.79
C PHE A 732 -17.54 -23.07 7.27
N GLU A 733 -17.24 -21.95 7.94
CA GLU A 733 -16.88 -21.93 9.36
C GLU A 733 -18.04 -22.38 10.26
N GLN A 734 -19.27 -22.01 9.93
CA GLN A 734 -20.47 -22.47 10.61
C GLN A 734 -20.62 -23.99 10.47
N THR A 735 -20.46 -24.52 9.24
CA THR A 735 -20.52 -25.96 8.98
C THR A 735 -19.50 -26.73 9.83
N LEU A 736 -18.28 -26.21 9.95
CA LEU A 736 -17.26 -26.80 10.82
C LEU A 736 -17.64 -26.73 12.30
N SER A 737 -18.14 -25.58 12.75
CA SER A 737 -18.59 -25.38 14.13
C SER A 737 -19.74 -26.33 14.51
N ASP A 738 -20.68 -26.56 13.58
CA ASP A 738 -21.83 -27.46 13.78
C ASP A 738 -21.41 -28.94 13.89
N LEU A 739 -20.31 -29.33 13.25
CA LEU A 739 -19.68 -30.65 13.43
C LEU A 739 -18.96 -30.78 14.78
N GLY A 740 -18.85 -29.68 15.54
CA GLY A 740 -18.23 -29.64 16.85
C GLY A 740 -16.70 -29.66 16.81
N VAL A 741 -16.06 -29.21 15.73
CA VAL A 741 -14.61 -28.96 15.71
C VAL A 741 -14.27 -27.68 16.50
N VAL A 742 -13.06 -27.60 17.04
CA VAL A 742 -12.57 -26.38 17.71
C VAL A 742 -11.72 -25.59 16.72
N ILE A 743 -12.27 -24.52 16.16
CA ILE A 743 -11.55 -23.66 15.21
C ILE A 743 -10.59 -22.75 15.99
N LEU A 744 -9.28 -22.97 15.86
CA LEU A 744 -8.25 -22.12 16.48
C LEU A 744 -8.06 -20.80 15.72
N GLU A 745 -8.17 -20.84 14.40
CA GLU A 745 -8.05 -19.69 13.51
C GLU A 745 -8.71 -19.96 12.16
N SER A 746 -9.24 -18.91 11.53
CA SER A 746 -9.82 -18.95 10.19
C SER A 746 -9.05 -18.02 9.24
N LEU A 747 -8.37 -18.57 8.24
CA LEU A 747 -7.69 -17.81 7.19
C LEU A 747 -8.59 -17.67 5.96
N ARG A 748 -9.17 -16.48 5.77
CA ARG A 748 -10.12 -16.18 4.68
C ARG A 748 -9.45 -15.44 3.52
N TYR A 749 -9.39 -16.02 2.33
CA TYR A 749 -8.82 -15.42 1.12
C TYR A 749 -9.92 -14.93 0.16
N PRO A 750 -9.61 -14.00 -0.77
CA PRO A 750 -10.57 -13.59 -1.79
C PRO A 750 -11.08 -14.78 -2.63
N ASP A 751 -12.34 -14.74 -3.07
CA ASP A 751 -12.92 -15.84 -3.87
C ASP A 751 -12.06 -16.10 -5.11
N HIS A 752 -11.77 -17.39 -5.36
CA HIS A 752 -10.83 -17.88 -6.39
C HIS A 752 -9.37 -17.44 -6.20
N HIS A 753 -8.87 -17.37 -4.95
CA HIS A 753 -7.44 -17.16 -4.67
C HIS A 753 -6.59 -18.40 -5.00
N ASP A 754 -5.53 -18.22 -5.78
CA ASP A 754 -4.51 -19.24 -6.06
C ASP A 754 -3.47 -19.30 -4.93
N TYR A 755 -3.18 -20.49 -4.42
CA TYR A 755 -2.24 -20.66 -3.31
C TYR A 755 -0.82 -20.91 -3.82
N SER A 756 0.13 -20.09 -3.40
CA SER A 756 1.55 -20.35 -3.68
C SER A 756 2.15 -21.37 -2.70
N MET A 757 3.25 -22.01 -3.09
CA MET A 757 4.02 -22.92 -2.22
C MET A 757 4.47 -22.23 -0.93
N GLN A 758 4.90 -20.96 -1.01
CA GLN A 758 5.33 -20.20 0.16
C GLN A 758 4.15 -19.92 1.10
N GLU A 759 3.00 -19.50 0.57
CA GLU A 759 1.80 -19.27 1.40
C GLU A 759 1.34 -20.54 2.08
N MET A 760 1.36 -21.68 1.39
CA MET A 760 0.99 -22.96 1.99
C MET A 760 1.99 -23.39 3.07
N ALA A 761 3.29 -23.16 2.88
CA ALA A 761 4.30 -23.38 3.91
C ALA A 761 4.07 -22.50 5.15
N ASP A 762 3.70 -21.23 4.94
CA ASP A 762 3.40 -20.29 6.02
C ASP A 762 2.15 -20.71 6.81
N ILE A 763 1.09 -21.15 6.11
CA ILE A 763 -0.13 -21.71 6.73
C ILE A 763 0.22 -22.93 7.58
N LEU A 764 1.02 -23.85 7.03
CA LEU A 764 1.42 -25.09 7.72
C LEU A 764 2.24 -24.79 8.99
N HIS A 765 3.23 -23.90 8.92
CA HIS A 765 3.99 -23.47 10.10
C HIS A 765 3.14 -22.73 11.12
N GLN A 766 2.16 -21.94 10.67
CA GLN A 766 1.24 -21.24 11.58
C GLN A 766 0.36 -22.23 12.33
N ALA A 767 -0.19 -23.23 11.65
CA ALA A 767 -0.98 -24.30 12.24
C ALA A 767 -0.18 -25.05 13.32
N GLU A 768 1.09 -25.37 13.04
CA GLU A 768 1.99 -26.05 13.97
C GLU A 768 2.27 -25.24 15.22
N ARG A 769 2.61 -23.97 15.05
CA ARG A 769 2.86 -23.05 16.17
C ARG A 769 1.64 -22.88 17.08
N MET A 770 0.44 -22.98 16.53
CA MET A 770 -0.81 -22.84 17.29
C MET A 770 -1.27 -24.15 17.95
N GLY A 771 -0.57 -25.25 17.68
CA GLY A 771 -0.97 -26.58 18.14
C GLY A 771 -2.26 -27.05 17.49
N ALA A 772 -2.48 -26.69 16.22
CA ALA A 772 -3.55 -27.27 15.42
C ALA A 772 -3.26 -28.74 15.14
N GLU A 773 -4.26 -29.58 15.29
CA GLU A 773 -4.22 -31.01 15.00
C GLU A 773 -4.49 -31.30 13.52
N ALA A 774 -5.09 -30.34 12.80
CA ALA A 774 -5.35 -30.41 11.37
C ALA A 774 -5.59 -29.03 10.74
N ILE A 775 -5.38 -28.94 9.43
CA ILE A 775 -5.87 -27.84 8.59
C ILE A 775 -7.07 -28.35 7.80
N VAL A 776 -8.15 -27.58 7.74
CA VAL A 776 -9.35 -27.92 6.95
C VAL A 776 -9.56 -26.88 5.87
N ILE A 777 -9.69 -27.34 4.62
CA ILE A 777 -9.95 -26.53 3.42
C ILE A 777 -11.22 -27.00 2.69
N THR A 778 -11.73 -26.17 1.78
CA THR A 778 -12.86 -26.53 0.91
C THR A 778 -12.39 -27.26 -0.35
N GLU A 779 -13.28 -28.00 -1.01
CA GLU A 779 -13.00 -28.64 -2.31
C GLU A 779 -12.59 -27.64 -3.40
N LYS A 780 -13.21 -26.45 -3.39
CA LYS A 780 -12.86 -25.36 -4.30
C LYS A 780 -11.44 -24.85 -4.05
N ASP A 781 -10.93 -24.95 -2.83
CA ASP A 781 -9.57 -24.54 -2.49
C ASP A 781 -8.55 -25.65 -2.81
N ALA A 782 -8.93 -26.92 -2.61
CA ALA A 782 -8.07 -28.06 -2.92
C ALA A 782 -7.61 -28.08 -4.39
N VAL A 783 -8.48 -27.70 -5.34
CA VAL A 783 -8.09 -27.61 -6.77
C VAL A 783 -6.98 -26.57 -7.06
N LYS A 784 -6.77 -25.59 -6.18
CA LYS A 784 -5.82 -24.47 -6.36
C LYS A 784 -4.54 -24.62 -5.54
N ILE A 785 -4.45 -25.62 -4.68
CA ILE A 785 -3.24 -25.87 -3.89
C ILE A 785 -2.22 -26.60 -4.78
N PRO A 786 -0.90 -26.32 -4.68
CA PRO A 786 0.11 -27.10 -5.39
C PRO A 786 0.27 -28.50 -4.79
N MET A 787 0.39 -29.54 -5.63
CA MET A 787 0.56 -30.93 -5.15
C MET A 787 1.88 -31.12 -4.37
N GLU A 788 2.89 -30.29 -4.65
CA GLU A 788 4.19 -30.33 -3.98
C GLU A 788 4.08 -30.06 -2.48
N VAL A 789 2.99 -29.40 -2.02
CA VAL A 789 2.71 -29.18 -0.60
C VAL A 789 2.62 -30.50 0.18
N ILE A 790 2.16 -31.58 -0.47
CA ILE A 790 2.03 -32.91 0.16
C ILE A 790 3.39 -33.49 0.57
N HIS A 791 4.45 -33.13 -0.16
CA HIS A 791 5.80 -33.65 0.05
C HIS A 791 6.66 -32.74 0.96
N SER A 792 6.07 -31.71 1.56
CA SER A 792 6.78 -30.69 2.35
C SER A 792 7.34 -31.18 3.69
N GLY A 793 7.08 -32.44 4.08
CA GLY A 793 7.66 -33.06 5.28
C GLY A 793 7.08 -32.56 6.61
N ILE A 794 5.92 -31.92 6.60
CA ILE A 794 5.27 -31.32 7.77
C ILE A 794 4.25 -32.30 8.40
N ASN A 795 4.19 -32.34 9.73
CA ASN A 795 3.42 -33.32 10.52
C ASN A 795 1.91 -33.02 10.66
N ILE A 796 1.39 -31.91 10.11
CA ILE A 796 -0.04 -31.56 10.25
C ILE A 796 -0.82 -31.98 9.02
N PRO A 797 -1.84 -32.84 9.17
CA PRO A 797 -2.67 -33.26 8.05
C PRO A 797 -3.54 -32.10 7.54
N VAL A 798 -3.57 -31.94 6.21
CA VAL A 798 -4.50 -31.06 5.52
C VAL A 798 -5.67 -31.91 5.03
N TYR A 799 -6.88 -31.57 5.45
CA TYR A 799 -8.11 -32.23 5.05
C TYR A 799 -8.98 -31.34 4.17
N VAL A 800 -9.53 -31.94 3.12
CA VAL A 800 -10.57 -31.35 2.28
C VAL A 800 -11.92 -31.78 2.85
N ILE A 801 -12.78 -30.84 3.22
CA ILE A 801 -14.17 -31.18 3.58
C ILE A 801 -14.99 -31.41 2.32
N CYS A 802 -15.58 -32.59 2.18
CA CYS A 802 -16.48 -32.91 1.08
C CYS A 802 -17.92 -32.63 1.48
N VAL A 803 -18.62 -31.82 0.70
CA VAL A 803 -20.00 -31.40 0.97
C VAL A 803 -20.92 -31.89 -0.13
N GLU A 804 -21.93 -32.67 0.24
CA GLU A 804 -22.93 -33.16 -0.72
C GLU A 804 -24.27 -32.44 -0.55
N VAL A 805 -24.93 -32.18 -1.67
CA VAL A 805 -26.30 -31.68 -1.67
C VAL A 805 -27.25 -32.85 -1.51
N SER A 806 -28.10 -32.76 -0.49
CA SER A 806 -29.17 -33.72 -0.24
C SER A 806 -30.52 -33.02 -0.42
N PHE A 807 -31.27 -33.44 -1.44
CA PHE A 807 -32.66 -33.01 -1.61
C PHE A 807 -33.52 -33.58 -0.49
N GLN A 808 -34.35 -32.73 0.10
CA GLN A 808 -35.24 -32.99 1.22
C GLN A 808 -36.70 -32.97 0.71
N GLN A 809 -37.49 -32.04 1.24
CA GLN A 809 -38.88 -31.84 0.85
C GLN A 809 -38.99 -31.47 -0.64
N GLY A 810 -39.94 -32.06 -1.36
CA GLY A 810 -40.15 -31.84 -2.79
C GLY A 810 -39.29 -32.72 -3.72
N LYS A 811 -38.47 -33.63 -3.16
CA LYS A 811 -37.55 -34.50 -3.93
C LYS A 811 -38.31 -35.47 -4.84
N GLU A 812 -39.31 -36.16 -4.33
CA GLU A 812 -40.04 -37.20 -5.07
C GLU A 812 -40.77 -36.59 -6.26
N GLU A 813 -41.48 -35.50 -6.03
CA GLU A 813 -42.19 -34.75 -7.07
C GLU A 813 -41.24 -34.15 -8.11
N PHE A 814 -40.04 -33.72 -7.69
CA PHE A 814 -39.00 -33.28 -8.62
C PHE A 814 -38.46 -34.42 -9.49
N SER A 815 -38.19 -35.58 -8.89
CA SER A 815 -37.75 -36.76 -9.63
C SER A 815 -38.79 -37.22 -10.65
N GLU A 816 -40.08 -37.21 -10.27
CA GLU A 816 -41.19 -37.52 -11.19
C GLU A 816 -41.29 -36.50 -12.33
N LEU A 817 -41.23 -35.19 -12.02
CA LEU A 817 -41.27 -34.13 -13.03
C LEU A 817 -40.10 -34.24 -14.01
N LEU A 818 -38.89 -34.51 -13.50
CA LEU A 818 -37.69 -34.71 -14.31
C LEU A 818 -37.85 -35.90 -15.25
N ALA A 819 -38.26 -37.06 -14.72
CA ALA A 819 -38.48 -38.28 -15.51
C ALA A 819 -39.54 -38.06 -16.60
N GLN A 820 -40.70 -37.48 -16.25
CA GLN A 820 -41.77 -37.19 -17.21
C GLN A 820 -41.32 -36.27 -18.35
N ARG A 821 -40.53 -35.22 -18.04
CA ARG A 821 -40.03 -34.30 -19.08
C ARG A 821 -38.97 -34.95 -19.96
N LEU A 822 -38.09 -35.77 -19.39
CA LEU A 822 -37.08 -36.53 -20.15
C LEU A 822 -37.75 -37.54 -21.09
N GLU A 823 -38.70 -38.33 -20.59
CA GLU A 823 -39.47 -39.29 -21.39
C GLU A 823 -40.25 -38.60 -22.52
N LYS A 824 -40.86 -37.44 -22.24
CA LYS A 824 -41.61 -36.69 -23.25
C LYS A 824 -40.75 -36.24 -24.44
N LYS A 825 -39.47 -35.91 -24.21
CA LYS A 825 -38.56 -35.41 -25.26
C LYS A 825 -37.72 -36.52 -25.89
N LEU A 826 -37.29 -37.51 -25.12
CA LEU A 826 -36.33 -38.53 -25.54
C LEU A 826 -36.96 -39.93 -25.73
N GLY A 827 -38.23 -40.13 -25.34
CA GLY A 827 -38.94 -41.43 -25.36
C GLY A 827 -38.77 -42.24 -24.06
N SER A 828 -39.67 -43.20 -23.83
CA SER A 828 -39.64 -44.08 -22.64
C SER A 828 -38.52 -45.12 -22.71
N ARG A 829 -37.87 -45.38 -21.58
CA ARG A 829 -36.88 -46.46 -21.42
C ARG A 829 -37.30 -47.41 -20.30
N PRO A 830 -37.03 -48.73 -20.41
CA PRO A 830 -37.26 -49.63 -19.29
C PRO A 830 -36.34 -49.27 -18.13
N ALA A 831 -36.90 -49.13 -16.92
CA ALA A 831 -36.12 -48.94 -15.70
C ALA A 831 -35.14 -50.12 -15.53
N LYS A 832 -33.88 -49.82 -15.18
CA LYS A 832 -32.87 -50.83 -14.85
C LYS A 832 -33.05 -51.35 -13.44
#